data_AF-A0A959JI43-F1
#
_entry.id   AF-A0A959JI43-F1
#
_cell.length_a   1.000
_cell.length_b   1.000
_cell.length_c   1.000
_cell.angle_alpha   90.00
_cell.angle_beta   90.00
_cell.angle_gamma   90.00
#
_symmetry.space_group_name_H-M   'P 1'
#
loop_
_entity.id
_entity.type
_entity.pdbx_description
1 polymer ?
#
loop_
_entity_poly.entity_id
_entity_poly.type
_entity_poly.pdbx_seq_one_letter_code
_entity_poly.pdbx_strand_id
1 'polypeptide(L)'
;MTKATTKKRRYGRIVLGVFGALILFILLAPRLFKGKILERVKRKVDARTTVVLDFDDVSLAWWKHFPDLSLVIDKIKLQGKDTFADITLFQAEELGVDFNFWDVLRNQDSIRIQGIHLEQPNLRIQVLENGLSNYDITGSAPDSAPESTNSFRLDLQRLDCHNGSLQYRDYQQDMYLRLTGLQQDGSITYEQNLVNAGVDARADSVDFVYSGVHYLSNAQVIWQGPVRMDLDAEKYSFDQNAITINALPVDFNGWVDLQPESVDMDLAFKTPSSDVKQMLSLIPGAYHHYYEGIRATGKANLEVTLQGSYQDGVSYPALHLATQVSDGKIQYAGAPFPIDQLKVDAEINTRDPLYNTIDVDLRDLHAVVKDSPLDGQLALRSTSADVLTKGHLKTDLDLASWIEAFQLQDKYPLRGHVAGNAEFDFSQSAVLAKRYQDVRFSGSFTGKDLAGQLPGYPAFAVSQASMQMDPANIHLMVREVKAGQTQGSADLQIRDPLSYLTGGSRTIVDLDLALSRLDLNEWTSTDETVAVATDESYVPAFTPLPPVRINWNANIDQIDYADYDLNHLVSTGHYQGDTITLQQTSCRLSGEPVQLSGTLRGPYRWYGLPGSSLSGELAVDAGKLDLNPWLAVDTTSSNASPDTSQSTEILPANVSLKINAAVDELIYDKYHLKKSSGVIELSDRELSFTNMKTNLLGGNVDFEGLYSEQGEHPEFDLKYDMRKMKFAPLFQTSSTFRKLAPIANYIDGIFSSTLILSGKLGDGWMPIWDQLNAAGFLETESARLQNFDPIREVANRLQIKELQDISWKNSRNWFEVVDGAVTIKPFTFDYQDMRFTVQGHHQIDQDIQYQVLLRIPRTLLTKLHLDQPVNAGVQWFQSQASKYGVEIGQLDTAYVRIQFTGKITKPEVALQWVTQNGETSAGEALKSQVQSEIERGKDTLVQKGEEVLDKAKDTLAKVIDQKSQEVIDKAQDKAREVIDTAKNQVTRQAREKLDSLAGQKVGQAIDTLLPPGLDSLGGAKTKEEIDKLKSILKGWDPLKKKKKSGGGN
;
A
#
# COMPACT_ATOMS: atom_id res chain seq x y z
N MET A 1 -40.30 -26.52 -116.84
CA MET A 1 -39.81 -26.49 -115.44
C MET A 1 -40.54 -25.40 -114.66
N THR A 2 -41.71 -25.68 -114.05
CA THR A 2 -42.57 -24.59 -113.52
C THR A 2 -43.51 -24.98 -112.36
N LYS A 3 -43.14 -25.97 -111.53
CA LYS A 3 -43.90 -26.35 -110.31
C LYS A 3 -43.10 -26.43 -108.99
N ALA A 4 -41.77 -26.32 -109.02
CA ALA A 4 -40.94 -26.44 -107.81
C ALA A 4 -40.76 -25.12 -107.01
N THR A 5 -40.79 -23.97 -107.68
CA THR A 5 -40.42 -22.67 -107.09
C THR A 5 -41.50 -22.08 -106.17
N THR A 6 -42.78 -22.40 -106.41
CA THR A 6 -43.91 -21.86 -105.64
C THR A 6 -44.02 -22.49 -104.24
N LYS A 7 -43.59 -23.73 -104.06
CA LYS A 7 -43.60 -24.42 -102.75
C LYS A 7 -42.54 -23.83 -101.81
N LYS A 8 -41.30 -23.62 -102.28
CA LYS A 8 -40.23 -22.98 -101.48
C LYS A 8 -40.58 -21.56 -101.01
N ARG A 9 -41.24 -20.74 -101.82
CA ARG A 9 -41.69 -19.39 -101.39
C ARG A 9 -42.84 -19.41 -100.37
N ARG A 10 -43.72 -20.42 -100.38
CA ARG A 10 -44.73 -20.61 -99.32
C ARG A 10 -44.07 -21.04 -98.01
N TYR A 11 -43.18 -22.03 -98.03
CA TYR A 11 -42.42 -22.43 -96.85
C TYR A 11 -41.55 -21.29 -96.31
N GLY A 12 -40.87 -20.51 -97.16
CA GLY A 12 -40.09 -19.34 -96.72
C GLY A 12 -40.93 -18.26 -96.03
N ARG A 13 -42.16 -17.98 -96.50
CA ARG A 13 -43.08 -17.04 -95.84
C ARG A 13 -43.74 -17.61 -94.58
N ILE A 14 -43.97 -18.92 -94.51
CA ILE A 14 -44.45 -19.57 -93.29
C ILE A 14 -43.34 -19.60 -92.24
N VAL A 15 -42.09 -19.86 -92.63
CA VAL A 15 -40.92 -19.79 -91.74
C VAL A 15 -40.68 -18.34 -91.29
N LEU A 16 -40.66 -17.34 -92.17
CA LEU A 16 -40.58 -15.93 -91.74
C LEU A 16 -41.79 -15.47 -90.92
N GLY A 17 -42.98 -15.98 -91.20
CA GLY A 17 -44.20 -15.66 -90.46
C GLY A 17 -44.22 -16.29 -89.06
N VAL A 18 -43.78 -17.54 -88.94
CA VAL A 18 -43.60 -18.23 -87.66
C VAL A 18 -42.43 -17.61 -86.88
N PHE A 19 -41.32 -17.27 -87.53
CA PHE A 19 -40.17 -16.62 -86.88
C PHE A 19 -40.52 -15.19 -86.43
N GLY A 20 -41.24 -14.42 -87.25
CA GLY A 20 -41.76 -13.11 -86.88
C GLY A 20 -42.83 -13.17 -85.79
N ALA A 21 -43.72 -14.17 -85.80
CA ALA A 21 -44.68 -14.41 -84.73
C ALA A 21 -44.00 -14.91 -83.44
N LEU A 22 -42.90 -15.67 -83.54
CA LEU A 22 -42.08 -16.10 -82.41
C LEU A 22 -41.37 -14.88 -81.78
N ILE A 23 -40.76 -14.01 -82.59
CA ILE A 23 -40.15 -12.75 -82.13
C ILE A 23 -41.21 -11.84 -81.50
N LEU A 24 -42.39 -11.72 -82.11
CA LEU A 24 -43.49 -10.91 -81.55
C LEU A 24 -44.03 -11.52 -80.25
N PHE A 25 -44.12 -12.85 -80.16
CA PHE A 25 -44.48 -13.56 -78.92
C PHE A 25 -43.40 -13.38 -77.85
N ILE A 26 -42.12 -13.44 -78.19
CA ILE A 26 -41.00 -13.16 -77.28
C ILE A 26 -41.02 -11.69 -76.78
N LEU A 27 -41.40 -10.73 -77.64
CA LEU A 27 -41.57 -9.32 -77.26
C LEU A 27 -42.84 -9.06 -76.41
N LEU A 28 -43.87 -9.90 -76.51
CA LEU A 28 -45.15 -9.75 -75.79
C LEU A 28 -45.26 -10.65 -74.54
N ALA A 29 -44.52 -11.76 -74.48
CA ALA A 29 -44.57 -12.73 -73.38
C ALA A 29 -44.28 -12.10 -72.01
N PRO A 30 -43.27 -11.20 -71.84
CA PRO A 30 -43.07 -10.51 -70.57
C PRO A 30 -44.34 -9.78 -70.09
N ARG A 31 -45.08 -9.11 -70.98
CA ARG A 31 -46.34 -8.43 -70.64
C ARG A 31 -47.50 -9.40 -70.35
N LEU A 32 -47.55 -10.56 -70.99
CA LEU A 32 -48.62 -11.55 -70.84
C LEU A 32 -48.51 -12.40 -69.56
N PHE A 33 -47.29 -12.67 -69.08
CA PHE A 33 -47.07 -13.54 -67.92
C PHE A 33 -46.80 -12.78 -66.60
N LYS A 34 -46.35 -11.52 -66.65
CA LYS A 34 -46.06 -10.65 -65.49
C LYS A 34 -47.05 -10.76 -64.34
N GLY A 35 -48.34 -10.52 -64.59
CA GLY A 35 -49.37 -10.55 -63.53
C GLY A 35 -49.53 -11.92 -62.83
N LYS A 36 -49.36 -13.02 -63.57
CA LYS A 36 -49.47 -14.39 -63.02
C LYS A 36 -48.21 -14.82 -62.26
N ILE A 37 -47.06 -14.23 -62.57
CA ILE A 37 -45.80 -14.43 -61.83
C ILE A 37 -45.91 -13.66 -60.50
N LEU A 38 -46.27 -12.36 -60.56
CA LEU A 38 -46.48 -11.50 -59.38
C LEU A 38 -47.38 -12.15 -58.30
N GLU A 39 -48.57 -12.60 -58.71
CA GLU A 39 -49.58 -13.17 -57.80
C GLU A 39 -49.12 -14.50 -57.18
N ARG A 40 -48.25 -15.26 -57.86
CA ARG A 40 -47.72 -16.54 -57.37
C ARG A 40 -46.50 -16.38 -56.47
N VAL A 41 -45.65 -15.38 -56.72
CA VAL A 41 -44.44 -15.11 -55.92
C VAL A 41 -44.84 -14.60 -54.53
N LYS A 42 -45.58 -13.47 -54.44
CA LYS A 42 -45.98 -12.91 -53.13
C LYS A 42 -46.78 -13.93 -52.28
N ARG A 43 -47.80 -14.58 -52.87
CA ARG A 43 -48.64 -15.59 -52.18
C ARG A 43 -47.87 -16.80 -51.64
N LYS A 44 -46.76 -17.21 -52.27
CA LYS A 44 -45.96 -18.36 -51.79
C LYS A 44 -45.03 -18.00 -50.63
N VAL A 45 -44.51 -16.78 -50.59
CA VAL A 45 -43.55 -16.34 -49.56
C VAL A 45 -44.27 -15.88 -48.30
N ASP A 46 -45.28 -15.03 -48.42
CA ASP A 46 -45.92 -14.38 -47.27
C ASP A 46 -46.67 -15.35 -46.33
N ALA A 47 -47.12 -16.49 -46.87
CA ALA A 47 -47.99 -17.45 -46.18
C ALA A 47 -47.27 -18.45 -45.25
N ARG A 48 -45.92 -18.48 -45.23
CA ARG A 48 -45.13 -19.49 -44.50
C ARG A 48 -43.81 -18.97 -43.90
N THR A 49 -43.64 -17.65 -43.81
CA THR A 49 -42.37 -17.04 -43.39
C THR A 49 -42.55 -15.98 -42.31
N THR A 50 -41.51 -15.73 -41.52
CA THR A 50 -41.40 -14.63 -40.54
C THR A 50 -41.02 -13.28 -41.18
N VAL A 51 -41.02 -13.21 -42.52
CA VAL A 51 -40.77 -11.99 -43.30
C VAL A 51 -41.94 -11.63 -44.23
N VAL A 52 -41.98 -10.40 -44.73
CA VAL A 52 -42.87 -9.93 -45.80
C VAL A 52 -42.04 -9.63 -47.04
N LEU A 53 -42.42 -10.18 -48.19
CA LEU A 53 -41.76 -9.90 -49.47
C LEU A 53 -42.49 -8.79 -50.24
N ASP A 54 -41.78 -7.70 -50.48
CA ASP A 54 -42.23 -6.61 -51.35
C ASP A 54 -41.25 -6.32 -52.48
N PHE A 55 -41.73 -5.65 -53.53
CA PHE A 55 -40.96 -5.22 -54.71
C PHE A 55 -41.81 -4.28 -55.59
N ASP A 56 -41.16 -3.34 -56.29
CA ASP A 56 -41.81 -2.37 -57.19
C ASP A 56 -42.29 -3.05 -58.48
N ASP A 57 -41.42 -3.82 -59.14
CA ASP A 57 -41.75 -4.45 -60.43
C ASP A 57 -41.04 -5.80 -60.69
N VAL A 58 -41.56 -6.57 -61.65
CA VAL A 58 -40.97 -7.82 -62.15
C VAL A 58 -41.04 -7.88 -63.68
N SER A 59 -39.91 -8.21 -64.31
CA SER A 59 -39.78 -8.35 -65.76
C SER A 59 -39.02 -9.62 -66.17
N LEU A 60 -39.12 -9.99 -67.45
CA LEU A 60 -38.36 -11.09 -68.06
C LEU A 60 -37.47 -10.51 -69.16
N ALA A 61 -36.16 -10.65 -69.01
CA ALA A 61 -35.15 -10.23 -69.97
C ALA A 61 -34.48 -11.45 -70.59
N TRP A 62 -34.41 -11.49 -71.93
CA TRP A 62 -33.80 -12.60 -72.68
C TRP A 62 -32.55 -12.18 -73.46
N TRP A 63 -32.19 -10.89 -73.39
CA TRP A 63 -31.03 -10.30 -74.08
C TRP A 63 -29.93 -9.83 -73.12
N LYS A 64 -30.21 -9.66 -71.80
CA LYS A 64 -29.17 -9.34 -70.81
C LYS A 64 -28.13 -10.47 -70.77
N HIS A 65 -28.57 -11.72 -70.57
CA HIS A 65 -27.69 -12.88 -70.37
C HIS A 65 -27.94 -14.05 -71.34
N PHE A 66 -28.22 -13.77 -72.62
CA PHE A 66 -28.46 -14.82 -73.64
C PHE A 66 -27.26 -15.79 -73.73
N PRO A 67 -27.46 -17.13 -73.74
CA PRO A 67 -28.70 -17.85 -74.04
C PRO A 67 -29.66 -18.11 -72.87
N ASP A 68 -29.35 -17.68 -71.65
CA ASP A 68 -30.21 -17.88 -70.48
C ASP A 68 -31.38 -16.86 -70.45
N LEU A 69 -32.41 -17.18 -69.67
CA LEU A 69 -33.61 -16.36 -69.48
C LEU A 69 -33.58 -15.73 -68.08
N SER A 70 -33.43 -14.42 -68.01
CA SER A 70 -33.36 -13.66 -66.75
C SER A 70 -34.75 -13.23 -66.28
N LEU A 71 -35.10 -13.55 -65.04
CA LEU A 71 -36.15 -12.88 -64.27
C LEU A 71 -35.51 -11.71 -63.52
N VAL A 72 -36.02 -10.50 -63.70
CA VAL A 72 -35.51 -9.29 -63.04
C VAL A 72 -36.59 -8.76 -62.10
N ILE A 73 -36.23 -8.49 -60.85
CA ILE A 73 -37.10 -7.96 -59.79
C ILE A 73 -36.53 -6.61 -59.35
N ASP A 74 -37.30 -5.55 -59.55
CA ASP A 74 -36.88 -4.18 -59.25
C ASP A 74 -37.28 -3.81 -57.80
N LYS A 75 -36.31 -3.28 -57.03
CA LYS A 75 -36.44 -2.85 -55.63
C LYS A 75 -37.04 -3.90 -54.69
N ILE A 76 -36.46 -5.10 -54.70
CA ILE A 76 -36.89 -6.16 -53.79
C ILE A 76 -36.60 -5.77 -52.33
N LYS A 77 -37.52 -6.14 -51.43
CA LYS A 77 -37.43 -5.92 -49.99
C LYS A 77 -37.99 -7.11 -49.20
N LEU A 78 -37.23 -7.60 -48.22
CA LEU A 78 -37.64 -8.56 -47.20
C LEU A 78 -37.69 -7.85 -45.85
N GLN A 79 -38.89 -7.54 -45.36
CA GLN A 79 -39.11 -6.92 -44.05
C GLN A 79 -39.35 -7.98 -42.99
N GLY A 80 -38.72 -7.89 -41.81
CA GLY A 80 -39.04 -8.75 -40.67
C GLY A 80 -40.47 -8.57 -40.16
N LYS A 81 -41.01 -9.59 -39.49
CA LYS A 81 -42.25 -9.53 -38.70
C LYS A 81 -41.92 -9.53 -37.20
N ASP A 82 -42.93 -9.24 -36.38
CA ASP A 82 -42.92 -9.38 -34.92
C ASP A 82 -41.68 -8.75 -34.27
N THR A 83 -40.83 -9.54 -33.60
CA THR A 83 -39.60 -9.08 -32.90
C THR A 83 -38.63 -8.32 -33.83
N PHE A 84 -38.67 -8.56 -35.13
CA PHE A 84 -37.79 -7.93 -36.13
C PHE A 84 -38.53 -6.95 -37.05
N ALA A 85 -39.72 -6.47 -36.66
CA ALA A 85 -40.56 -5.59 -37.48
C ALA A 85 -39.86 -4.30 -37.97
N ASP A 86 -38.93 -3.73 -37.20
CA ASP A 86 -38.17 -2.53 -37.56
C ASP A 86 -36.92 -2.83 -38.42
N ILE A 87 -36.60 -4.11 -38.65
CA ILE A 87 -35.39 -4.53 -39.37
C ILE A 87 -35.77 -5.10 -40.74
N THR A 88 -35.36 -4.39 -41.79
CA THR A 88 -35.31 -4.94 -43.14
C THR A 88 -34.14 -5.92 -43.22
N LEU A 89 -34.43 -7.22 -43.34
CA LEU A 89 -33.42 -8.28 -43.45
C LEU A 89 -32.62 -8.10 -44.73
N PHE A 90 -33.29 -7.90 -45.87
CA PHE A 90 -32.65 -7.78 -47.17
C PHE A 90 -33.39 -6.78 -48.06
N GLN A 91 -32.66 -6.00 -48.85
CA GLN A 91 -33.21 -5.20 -49.95
C GLN A 91 -32.19 -5.07 -51.08
N ALA A 92 -32.60 -4.86 -52.33
CA ALA A 92 -31.69 -4.59 -53.46
C ALA A 92 -32.43 -3.77 -54.54
N GLU A 93 -31.72 -2.92 -55.29
CA GLU A 93 -32.32 -2.12 -56.37
C GLU A 93 -32.69 -3.00 -57.58
N GLU A 94 -31.87 -4.00 -57.92
CA GLU A 94 -32.20 -5.05 -58.91
C GLU A 94 -31.78 -6.42 -58.35
N LEU A 95 -32.69 -7.41 -58.43
CA LEU A 95 -32.37 -8.83 -58.29
C LEU A 95 -32.64 -9.54 -59.63
N GLY A 96 -31.57 -9.99 -60.28
CA GLY A 96 -31.63 -10.86 -61.45
C GLY A 96 -31.49 -12.33 -61.07
N VAL A 97 -32.31 -13.20 -61.67
CA VAL A 97 -32.22 -14.65 -61.55
C VAL A 97 -32.27 -15.27 -62.94
N ASP A 98 -31.16 -15.86 -63.38
CA ASP A 98 -31.02 -16.49 -64.69
C ASP A 98 -31.45 -17.95 -64.65
N PHE A 99 -32.23 -18.38 -65.64
CA PHE A 99 -32.69 -19.76 -65.81
C PHE A 99 -32.25 -20.33 -67.15
N ASN A 100 -31.95 -21.63 -67.19
CA ASN A 100 -31.63 -22.27 -68.46
C ASN A 100 -32.82 -22.26 -69.42
N PHE A 101 -32.70 -21.55 -70.55
CA PHE A 101 -33.78 -21.35 -71.51
C PHE A 101 -34.37 -22.66 -72.05
N TRP A 102 -33.55 -23.71 -72.22
CA TRP A 102 -34.01 -24.99 -72.75
C TRP A 102 -34.79 -25.81 -71.73
N ASP A 103 -34.48 -25.68 -70.45
CA ASP A 103 -35.20 -26.37 -69.37
C ASP A 103 -36.61 -25.77 -69.22
N VAL A 104 -36.71 -24.44 -69.26
CA VAL A 104 -38.00 -23.70 -69.29
C VAL A 104 -38.84 -24.08 -70.53
N LEU A 105 -38.22 -24.16 -71.71
CA LEU A 105 -38.94 -24.48 -72.95
C LEU A 105 -39.39 -25.95 -73.04
N ARG A 106 -38.64 -26.87 -72.42
CA ARG A 106 -38.97 -28.32 -72.41
C ARG A 106 -39.98 -28.71 -71.33
N ASN A 107 -40.33 -27.79 -70.42
CA ASN A 107 -41.28 -28.02 -69.32
C ASN A 107 -40.90 -29.25 -68.49
N GLN A 108 -39.63 -29.31 -68.06
CA GLN A 108 -39.16 -30.32 -67.11
C GLN A 108 -39.64 -30.02 -65.68
N ASP A 109 -39.74 -31.06 -64.86
CA ASP A 109 -40.23 -30.96 -63.47
C ASP A 109 -39.30 -30.15 -62.55
N SER A 110 -38.04 -29.92 -62.96
CA SER A 110 -37.09 -29.02 -62.31
C SER A 110 -36.50 -28.02 -63.31
N ILE A 111 -36.45 -26.75 -62.93
CA ILE A 111 -35.81 -25.67 -63.70
C ILE A 111 -34.51 -25.30 -62.98
N ARG A 112 -33.37 -25.38 -63.67
CA ARG A 112 -32.08 -24.98 -63.09
C ARG A 112 -31.91 -23.46 -63.12
N ILE A 113 -31.55 -22.90 -61.97
CA ILE A 113 -31.05 -21.53 -61.84
C ILE A 113 -29.57 -21.56 -62.24
N GLN A 114 -29.19 -20.71 -63.18
CA GLN A 114 -27.85 -20.63 -63.77
C GLN A 114 -27.02 -19.53 -63.12
N GLY A 115 -27.66 -18.45 -62.65
CA GLY A 115 -26.98 -17.39 -61.92
C GLY A 115 -27.91 -16.44 -61.19
N ILE A 116 -27.34 -15.69 -60.25
CA ILE A 116 -27.99 -14.66 -59.44
C ILE A 116 -27.18 -13.36 -59.56
N HIS A 117 -27.87 -12.24 -59.75
CA HIS A 117 -27.30 -10.90 -59.93
C HIS A 117 -27.92 -9.95 -58.92
N LEU A 118 -27.10 -9.18 -58.22
CA LEU A 118 -27.54 -8.25 -57.18
C LEU A 118 -26.97 -6.84 -57.41
N GLU A 119 -27.84 -5.87 -57.66
CA GLU A 119 -27.46 -4.46 -57.73
C GLU A 119 -27.82 -3.75 -56.42
N GLN A 120 -26.80 -3.19 -55.76
CA GLN A 120 -26.89 -2.49 -54.47
C GLN A 120 -27.64 -3.28 -53.37
N PRO A 121 -27.34 -4.58 -53.16
CA PRO A 121 -27.98 -5.34 -52.09
C PRO A 121 -27.53 -4.83 -50.72
N ASN A 122 -28.47 -4.73 -49.78
CA ASN A 122 -28.21 -4.43 -48.38
C ASN A 122 -28.81 -5.56 -47.54
N LEU A 123 -27.93 -6.37 -46.93
CA LEU A 123 -28.28 -7.48 -46.04
C LEU A 123 -27.96 -7.08 -44.59
N ARG A 124 -28.95 -7.15 -43.70
CA ARG A 124 -28.82 -6.84 -42.27
C ARG A 124 -29.21 -8.06 -41.44
N ILE A 125 -28.21 -8.80 -40.97
CA ILE A 125 -28.35 -9.92 -40.06
C ILE A 125 -28.23 -9.43 -38.61
N GLN A 126 -29.12 -9.91 -37.74
CA GLN A 126 -29.09 -9.59 -36.32
C GLN A 126 -29.47 -10.82 -35.49
N VAL A 127 -28.64 -11.12 -34.48
CA VAL A 127 -28.88 -12.13 -33.43
C VAL A 127 -29.00 -11.40 -32.10
N LEU A 128 -30.11 -11.61 -31.39
CA LEU A 128 -30.41 -10.97 -30.10
C LEU A 128 -29.74 -11.71 -28.94
N GLU A 129 -29.65 -11.07 -27.77
CA GLU A 129 -29.08 -11.66 -26.54
C GLU A 129 -29.73 -12.98 -26.11
N ASN A 130 -30.98 -13.23 -26.53
CA ASN A 130 -31.73 -14.46 -26.28
C ASN A 130 -31.59 -15.53 -27.38
N GLY A 131 -30.65 -15.35 -28.32
CA GLY A 131 -30.38 -16.27 -29.42
C GLY A 131 -31.37 -16.22 -30.59
N LEU A 132 -32.43 -15.40 -30.52
CA LEU A 132 -33.34 -15.21 -31.66
C LEU A 132 -32.62 -14.45 -32.78
N SER A 133 -32.71 -14.95 -34.00
CA SER A 133 -32.09 -14.33 -35.18
C SER A 133 -33.10 -13.98 -36.27
N ASN A 134 -32.82 -12.92 -37.03
CA ASN A 134 -33.72 -12.44 -38.07
C ASN A 134 -33.59 -13.18 -39.42
N TYR A 135 -32.62 -14.09 -39.55
CA TYR A 135 -32.42 -14.91 -40.74
C TYR A 135 -33.15 -16.25 -40.67
N ASP A 136 -33.67 -16.67 -39.51
CA ASP A 136 -34.65 -17.77 -39.46
C ASP A 136 -36.00 -17.27 -39.99
N ILE A 137 -36.11 -17.37 -41.31
CA ILE A 137 -37.29 -16.95 -42.07
C ILE A 137 -38.38 -18.02 -42.10
N THR A 138 -38.20 -19.17 -41.44
CA THR A 138 -39.10 -20.33 -41.59
C THR A 138 -40.22 -20.33 -40.54
N GLY A 139 -41.48 -20.43 -40.99
CA GLY A 139 -42.61 -20.64 -40.08
C GLY A 139 -42.76 -22.11 -39.67
N SER A 140 -43.20 -22.36 -38.44
CA SER A 140 -43.43 -23.71 -37.92
C SER A 140 -44.31 -24.54 -38.86
N ALA A 141 -43.79 -25.68 -39.32
CA ALA A 141 -44.53 -26.58 -40.20
C ALA A 141 -45.67 -27.28 -39.43
N PRO A 142 -46.85 -27.50 -40.04
CA PRO A 142 -47.84 -28.41 -39.47
C PRO A 142 -47.34 -29.87 -39.56
N ASP A 143 -47.55 -30.66 -38.49
CA ASP A 143 -47.06 -32.04 -38.26
C ASP A 143 -47.55 -33.13 -39.26
N SER A 144 -47.90 -32.79 -40.49
CA SER A 144 -48.46 -33.73 -41.48
C SER A 144 -48.23 -33.29 -42.92
N ALA A 145 -46.98 -33.36 -43.37
CA ALA A 145 -46.62 -33.39 -44.79
C ALA A 145 -45.72 -34.61 -45.04
N PRO A 146 -46.02 -35.46 -46.04
CA PRO A 146 -45.15 -36.59 -46.37
C PRO A 146 -43.84 -36.08 -46.96
N GLU A 147 -42.71 -36.58 -46.45
CA GLU A 147 -41.40 -36.34 -47.05
C GLU A 147 -41.40 -36.83 -48.50
N SER A 148 -41.09 -35.91 -49.42
CA SER A 148 -40.72 -36.26 -50.79
C SER A 148 -39.24 -35.94 -50.95
N THR A 149 -38.41 -36.99 -50.91
CA THR A 149 -36.97 -36.93 -51.16
C THR A 149 -36.67 -36.67 -52.64
N ASN A 150 -37.06 -35.48 -53.11
CA ASN A 150 -36.42 -34.84 -54.24
C ASN A 150 -35.28 -33.98 -53.67
N SER A 151 -34.05 -34.46 -53.79
CA SER A 151 -32.87 -33.67 -53.46
C SER A 151 -32.84 -32.41 -54.30
N PHE A 152 -33.03 -31.26 -53.66
CA PHE A 152 -32.88 -29.96 -54.29
C PHE A 152 -31.41 -29.81 -54.69
N ARG A 153 -31.14 -29.60 -55.99
CA ARG A 153 -29.78 -29.35 -56.51
C ARG A 153 -29.72 -27.92 -57.02
N LEU A 154 -28.90 -27.09 -56.37
CA LEU A 154 -28.64 -25.71 -56.75
C LEU A 154 -27.24 -25.65 -57.38
N ASP A 155 -27.16 -25.19 -58.61
CA ASP A 155 -25.93 -25.25 -59.42
C ASP A 155 -25.73 -23.87 -60.09
N LEU A 156 -25.40 -22.87 -59.26
CA LEU A 156 -25.21 -21.49 -59.68
C LEU A 156 -23.84 -21.34 -60.33
N GLN A 157 -23.84 -21.32 -61.65
CA GLN A 157 -22.64 -21.04 -62.45
C GLN A 157 -22.16 -19.60 -62.28
N ARG A 158 -22.99 -18.70 -61.74
CA ARG A 158 -22.67 -17.31 -61.51
C ARG A 158 -23.38 -16.70 -60.29
N LEU A 159 -22.66 -15.93 -59.48
CA LEU A 159 -23.20 -15.11 -58.39
C LEU A 159 -22.47 -13.77 -58.39
N ASP A 160 -23.15 -12.74 -58.88
CA ASP A 160 -22.58 -11.41 -59.06
C ASP A 160 -23.28 -10.41 -58.12
N CYS A 161 -22.51 -9.57 -57.43
CA CYS A 161 -22.97 -8.51 -56.54
C CYS A 161 -22.23 -7.21 -56.85
N HIS A 162 -22.96 -6.14 -57.13
CA HIS A 162 -22.40 -4.82 -57.38
C HIS A 162 -22.80 -3.84 -56.27
N ASN A 163 -21.78 -3.22 -55.66
CA ASN A 163 -21.92 -2.16 -54.64
C ASN A 163 -22.84 -2.55 -53.46
N GLY A 164 -22.70 -3.76 -52.94
CA GLY A 164 -23.48 -4.26 -51.81
C GLY A 164 -23.02 -3.75 -50.44
N SER A 165 -23.86 -3.96 -49.43
CA SER A 165 -23.54 -3.81 -48.03
C SER A 165 -24.04 -4.98 -47.18
N LEU A 166 -23.21 -5.42 -46.24
CA LEU A 166 -23.58 -6.38 -45.21
C LEU A 166 -23.45 -5.71 -43.84
N GLN A 167 -24.43 -5.90 -42.98
CA GLN A 167 -24.30 -5.70 -41.55
C GLN A 167 -24.68 -6.99 -40.84
N TYR A 168 -23.81 -7.49 -39.98
CA TYR A 168 -24.08 -8.59 -39.06
C TYR A 168 -23.83 -8.07 -37.64
N ARG A 169 -24.81 -8.19 -36.74
CA ARG A 169 -24.67 -7.87 -35.31
C ARG A 169 -25.20 -9.02 -34.47
N ASP A 170 -24.32 -9.65 -33.72
CA ASP A 170 -24.67 -10.62 -32.69
C ASP A 170 -24.48 -9.97 -31.31
N TYR A 171 -25.59 -9.83 -30.58
CA TYR A 171 -25.59 -9.31 -29.22
C TYR A 171 -25.32 -10.37 -28.15
N GLN A 172 -25.46 -11.66 -28.47
CA GLN A 172 -25.13 -12.79 -27.59
C GLN A 172 -23.61 -13.02 -27.52
N GLN A 173 -22.90 -12.82 -28.63
CA GLN A 173 -21.44 -12.98 -28.74
C GLN A 173 -20.64 -11.65 -28.74
N ASP A 174 -21.32 -10.51 -28.57
CA ASP A 174 -20.79 -9.14 -28.83
C ASP A 174 -19.93 -9.05 -30.11
N MET A 175 -20.48 -9.53 -31.23
CA MET A 175 -19.82 -9.52 -32.53
C MET A 175 -20.50 -8.53 -33.48
N TYR A 176 -19.71 -7.75 -34.22
CA TYR A 176 -20.21 -6.84 -35.25
C TYR A 176 -19.31 -6.88 -36.47
N LEU A 177 -19.91 -7.13 -37.63
CA LEU A 177 -19.28 -7.03 -38.94
C LEU A 177 -20.08 -6.06 -39.81
N ARG A 178 -19.39 -5.12 -40.45
CA ARG A 178 -19.96 -4.26 -41.50
C ARG A 178 -19.08 -4.29 -42.73
N LEU A 179 -19.67 -4.61 -43.88
CA LEU A 179 -19.07 -4.48 -45.21
C LEU A 179 -19.84 -3.41 -45.99
N THR A 180 -19.13 -2.52 -46.70
CA THR A 180 -19.73 -1.58 -47.66
C THR A 180 -18.92 -1.50 -48.95
N GLY A 181 -19.61 -1.21 -50.06
CA GLY A 181 -19.00 -1.19 -51.39
C GLY A 181 -18.63 -2.59 -51.92
N LEU A 182 -19.33 -3.63 -51.45
CA LEU A 182 -19.04 -5.02 -51.82
C LEU A 182 -19.25 -5.23 -53.32
N GLN A 183 -18.17 -5.57 -54.01
CA GLN A 183 -18.20 -6.23 -55.31
C GLN A 183 -17.92 -7.72 -55.08
N GLN A 184 -18.70 -8.59 -55.69
CA GLN A 184 -18.48 -10.04 -55.68
C GLN A 184 -18.73 -10.57 -57.09
N ASP A 185 -17.78 -11.35 -57.60
CA ASP A 185 -18.01 -12.29 -58.69
C ASP A 185 -17.77 -13.70 -58.14
N GLY A 186 -18.49 -14.72 -58.63
CA GLY A 186 -18.38 -16.06 -58.05
C GLY A 186 -19.28 -17.12 -58.65
N SER A 187 -19.27 -18.31 -58.03
CA SER A 187 -20.11 -19.46 -58.39
C SER A 187 -20.43 -20.29 -57.14
N ILE A 188 -21.60 -20.92 -57.07
CA ILE A 188 -21.98 -21.81 -55.95
C ILE A 188 -22.58 -23.11 -56.50
N THR A 189 -21.90 -24.23 -56.25
CA THR A 189 -22.44 -25.58 -56.53
C THR A 189 -22.80 -26.27 -55.21
N TYR A 190 -24.06 -26.67 -55.08
CA TYR A 190 -24.63 -27.41 -53.95
C TYR A 190 -24.98 -28.85 -54.37
N GLU A 191 -24.35 -29.84 -53.74
CA GLU A 191 -24.59 -31.26 -53.97
C GLU A 191 -24.74 -32.00 -52.64
N GLN A 192 -25.97 -32.41 -52.31
CA GLN A 192 -26.34 -33.03 -51.04
C GLN A 192 -26.06 -32.11 -49.84
N ASN A 193 -25.03 -32.40 -49.04
CA ASN A 193 -24.59 -31.61 -47.89
C ASN A 193 -23.37 -30.71 -48.21
N LEU A 194 -22.79 -30.83 -49.42
CA LEU A 194 -21.56 -30.14 -49.80
C LEU A 194 -21.83 -28.89 -50.64
N VAL A 195 -21.28 -27.76 -50.21
CA VAL A 195 -21.27 -26.49 -50.93
C VAL A 195 -19.86 -26.17 -51.40
N ASN A 196 -19.69 -25.84 -52.68
CA ASN A 196 -18.44 -25.29 -53.21
C ASN A 196 -18.73 -23.87 -53.72
N ALA A 197 -18.15 -22.88 -53.06
CA ALA A 197 -18.25 -21.47 -53.44
C ALA A 197 -16.91 -20.98 -54.01
N GLY A 198 -16.92 -20.38 -55.21
CA GLY A 198 -15.80 -19.62 -55.74
C GLY A 198 -15.98 -18.15 -55.36
N VAL A 199 -14.99 -17.56 -54.69
CA VAL A 199 -15.03 -16.17 -54.19
C VAL A 199 -13.99 -15.34 -54.94
N ASP A 200 -14.43 -14.27 -55.61
CA ASP A 200 -13.62 -13.11 -55.98
C ASP A 200 -14.33 -11.85 -55.45
N ALA A 201 -13.90 -11.37 -54.29
CA ALA A 201 -14.59 -10.36 -53.49
C ALA A 201 -13.72 -9.12 -53.28
N ARG A 202 -14.33 -7.94 -53.32
CA ARG A 202 -13.76 -6.67 -52.87
C ARG A 202 -14.76 -5.91 -52.02
N ALA A 203 -14.40 -5.54 -50.80
CA ALA A 203 -15.11 -4.55 -49.99
C ALA A 203 -14.26 -3.28 -49.86
N ASP A 204 -14.87 -2.11 -50.08
CA ASP A 204 -14.17 -0.83 -49.94
C ASP A 204 -13.97 -0.43 -48.47
N SER A 205 -14.85 -0.91 -47.57
CA SER A 205 -14.68 -0.79 -46.13
C SER A 205 -15.21 -2.02 -45.39
N VAL A 206 -14.40 -2.53 -44.48
CA VAL A 206 -14.70 -3.60 -43.52
C VAL A 206 -14.44 -3.09 -42.10
N ASP A 207 -15.47 -3.17 -41.27
CA ASP A 207 -15.36 -2.99 -39.82
C ASP A 207 -15.67 -4.33 -39.15
N PHE A 208 -14.76 -4.80 -38.29
CA PHE A 208 -14.96 -6.01 -37.48
C PHE A 208 -14.63 -5.73 -36.02
N VAL A 209 -15.63 -5.92 -35.15
CA VAL A 209 -15.54 -5.73 -33.71
C VAL A 209 -15.99 -7.02 -33.02
N TYR A 210 -15.22 -7.47 -32.04
CA TYR A 210 -15.55 -8.64 -31.23
C TYR A 210 -15.11 -8.41 -29.79
N SER A 211 -15.99 -8.66 -28.82
CA SER A 211 -15.75 -8.41 -27.38
C SER A 211 -15.22 -6.98 -27.11
N GLY A 212 -15.87 -5.98 -27.71
CA GLY A 212 -15.45 -4.57 -27.65
C GLY A 212 -14.17 -4.18 -28.41
N VAL A 213 -13.38 -5.14 -28.94
CA VAL A 213 -12.10 -4.85 -29.62
C VAL A 213 -12.32 -4.64 -31.13
N HIS A 214 -11.85 -3.50 -31.64
CA HIS A 214 -11.87 -3.15 -33.06
C HIS A 214 -10.69 -3.78 -33.82
N TYR A 215 -10.86 -5.02 -34.29
CA TYR A 215 -9.86 -5.76 -35.07
C TYR A 215 -9.66 -5.19 -36.48
N LEU A 216 -10.75 -4.84 -37.17
CA LEU A 216 -10.71 -4.10 -38.43
C LEU A 216 -11.57 -2.84 -38.30
N SER A 217 -11.09 -1.72 -38.86
CA SER A 217 -11.81 -0.45 -38.86
C SER A 217 -11.57 0.25 -40.19
N ASN A 218 -12.64 0.43 -40.98
CA ASN A 218 -12.59 0.98 -42.33
C ASN A 218 -11.49 0.35 -43.21
N ALA A 219 -11.29 -0.97 -43.10
CA ALA A 219 -10.24 -1.68 -43.84
C ALA A 219 -10.74 -2.03 -45.25
N GLN A 220 -9.96 -1.72 -46.28
CA GLN A 220 -10.25 -2.22 -47.63
C GLN A 220 -9.87 -3.71 -47.68
N VAL A 221 -10.76 -4.60 -48.10
CA VAL A 221 -10.48 -6.04 -48.16
C VAL A 221 -10.73 -6.57 -49.56
N ILE A 222 -9.81 -7.38 -50.06
CA ILE A 222 -9.97 -8.19 -51.27
C ILE A 222 -9.79 -9.65 -50.86
N TRP A 223 -10.69 -10.55 -51.23
CA TRP A 223 -10.58 -11.98 -50.93
C TRP A 223 -10.83 -12.80 -52.19
N GLN A 224 -9.86 -13.66 -52.53
CA GLN A 224 -9.90 -14.52 -53.70
C GLN A 224 -9.63 -15.97 -53.28
N GLY A 225 -10.50 -16.90 -53.67
CA GLY A 225 -10.28 -18.33 -53.45
C GLY A 225 -11.56 -19.17 -53.36
N PRO A 226 -11.45 -20.51 -53.42
CA PRO A 226 -12.57 -21.42 -53.18
C PRO A 226 -12.80 -21.66 -51.69
N VAL A 227 -14.07 -21.65 -51.28
CA VAL A 227 -14.54 -22.10 -49.97
C VAL A 227 -15.37 -23.36 -50.16
N ARG A 228 -15.05 -24.43 -49.43
CA ARG A 228 -15.90 -25.62 -49.34
C ARG A 228 -16.60 -25.66 -47.99
N MET A 229 -17.86 -26.05 -47.97
CA MET A 229 -18.67 -26.17 -46.75
C MET A 229 -19.32 -27.54 -46.75
N ASP A 230 -19.11 -28.32 -45.69
CA ASP A 230 -19.91 -29.51 -45.37
C ASP A 230 -20.93 -29.10 -44.32
N LEU A 231 -22.21 -29.09 -44.70
CA LEU A 231 -23.30 -28.62 -43.84
C LEU A 231 -23.75 -29.68 -42.81
N ASP A 232 -23.44 -30.96 -43.03
CA ASP A 232 -23.76 -32.03 -42.07
C ASP A 232 -22.69 -32.10 -40.96
N ALA A 233 -21.45 -31.71 -41.29
CA ALA A 233 -20.32 -31.64 -40.36
C ALA A 233 -20.01 -30.21 -39.85
N GLU A 234 -20.79 -29.21 -40.26
CA GLU A 234 -20.52 -27.77 -40.03
C GLU A 234 -19.06 -27.35 -40.28
N LYS A 235 -18.44 -27.92 -41.32
CA LYS A 235 -17.01 -27.80 -41.62
C LYS A 235 -16.74 -26.93 -42.85
N TYR A 236 -15.88 -25.93 -42.68
CA TYR A 236 -15.48 -24.96 -43.69
C TYR A 236 -14.01 -25.19 -44.07
N SER A 237 -13.68 -25.24 -45.35
CA SER A 237 -12.32 -25.49 -45.85
C SER A 237 -11.90 -24.47 -46.91
N PHE A 238 -10.64 -24.04 -46.82
CA PHE A 238 -10.04 -22.97 -47.60
C PHE A 238 -8.79 -23.51 -48.30
N ASP A 239 -8.91 -23.81 -49.60
CA ASP A 239 -7.80 -24.29 -50.44
C ASP A 239 -7.29 -23.13 -51.30
N GLN A 240 -6.02 -22.74 -51.19
CA GLN A 240 -5.40 -21.70 -52.03
C GLN A 240 -6.14 -20.35 -51.99
N ASN A 241 -6.51 -19.89 -50.80
CA ASN A 241 -7.14 -18.58 -50.64
C ASN A 241 -6.08 -17.49 -50.43
N ALA A 242 -6.37 -16.28 -50.90
CA ALA A 242 -5.58 -15.08 -50.67
C ALA A 242 -6.51 -13.94 -50.23
N ILE A 243 -6.14 -13.23 -49.18
CA ILE A 243 -6.81 -12.03 -48.69
C ILE A 243 -5.82 -10.86 -48.69
N THR A 244 -6.20 -9.71 -49.24
CA THR A 244 -5.43 -8.47 -49.12
C THR A 244 -6.17 -7.53 -48.18
N ILE A 245 -5.53 -7.20 -47.05
CA ILE A 245 -6.05 -6.23 -46.07
C ILE A 245 -5.30 -4.91 -46.28
N ASN A 246 -6.03 -3.88 -46.72
CA ASN A 246 -5.55 -2.60 -47.23
C ASN A 246 -4.55 -2.76 -48.39
N ALA A 247 -3.27 -2.97 -48.07
CA ALA A 247 -2.19 -3.20 -49.02
C ALA A 247 -1.32 -4.41 -48.66
N LEU A 248 -1.66 -5.17 -47.60
CA LEU A 248 -0.93 -6.35 -47.16
C LEU A 248 -1.59 -7.62 -47.75
N PRO A 249 -0.93 -8.34 -48.67
CA PRO A 249 -1.36 -9.66 -49.09
C PRO A 249 -1.10 -10.70 -48.00
N VAL A 250 -2.04 -11.61 -47.79
CA VAL A 250 -1.97 -12.75 -46.88
C VAL A 250 -2.55 -13.96 -47.60
N ASP A 251 -1.73 -14.96 -47.90
CA ASP A 251 -2.20 -16.28 -48.31
C ASP A 251 -2.78 -16.98 -47.07
N PHE A 252 -3.96 -17.60 -47.17
CA PHE A 252 -4.53 -18.40 -46.09
C PHE A 252 -5.12 -19.71 -46.59
N ASN A 253 -4.94 -20.76 -45.78
CA ASN A 253 -5.36 -22.11 -46.12
C ASN A 253 -5.80 -22.85 -44.85
N GLY A 254 -6.55 -23.93 -45.00
CA GLY A 254 -6.88 -24.83 -43.90
C GLY A 254 -8.37 -25.10 -43.76
N TRP A 255 -8.81 -25.40 -42.54
CA TRP A 255 -10.23 -25.64 -42.24
C TRP A 255 -10.61 -25.25 -40.81
N VAL A 256 -11.91 -25.02 -40.63
CA VAL A 256 -12.59 -24.79 -39.34
C VAL A 256 -13.81 -25.70 -39.29
N ASP A 257 -14.08 -26.29 -38.14
CA ASP A 257 -15.09 -27.31 -37.90
C ASP A 257 -15.86 -26.92 -36.63
N LEU A 258 -17.12 -26.51 -36.80
CA LEU A 258 -17.93 -25.96 -35.71
C LEU A 258 -18.61 -27.11 -34.96
N GLN A 259 -18.25 -27.32 -33.70
CA GLN A 259 -18.84 -28.35 -32.85
C GLN A 259 -19.71 -27.71 -31.75
N PRO A 260 -20.67 -28.44 -31.14
CA PRO A 260 -21.61 -27.84 -30.18
C PRO A 260 -20.97 -27.21 -28.93
N GLU A 261 -19.77 -27.64 -28.55
CA GLU A 261 -19.06 -27.16 -27.34
C GLU A 261 -17.64 -26.64 -27.62
N SER A 262 -17.17 -26.66 -28.88
CA SER A 262 -15.79 -26.32 -29.26
C SER A 262 -15.67 -25.95 -30.74
N VAL A 263 -14.57 -25.34 -31.14
CA VAL A 263 -14.23 -25.11 -32.56
C VAL A 263 -12.90 -25.78 -32.87
N ASP A 264 -12.94 -26.83 -33.70
CA ASP A 264 -11.73 -27.48 -34.18
C ASP A 264 -11.21 -26.76 -35.43
N MET A 265 -9.91 -26.53 -35.51
CA MET A 265 -9.29 -25.81 -36.62
C MET A 265 -7.91 -26.31 -36.96
N ASP A 266 -7.54 -26.15 -38.23
CA ASP A 266 -6.19 -26.26 -38.75
C ASP A 266 -6.05 -25.15 -39.81
N LEU A 267 -5.60 -23.97 -39.38
CA LEU A 267 -5.49 -22.78 -40.21
C LEU A 267 -4.03 -22.36 -40.35
N ALA A 268 -3.63 -21.98 -41.56
CA ALA A 268 -2.31 -21.45 -41.86
C ALA A 268 -2.43 -20.13 -42.63
N PHE A 269 -1.86 -19.06 -42.09
CA PHE A 269 -1.76 -17.73 -42.69
C PHE A 269 -0.30 -17.43 -43.02
N LYS A 270 -0.04 -16.85 -44.18
CA LYS A 270 1.30 -16.49 -44.62
C LYS A 270 1.28 -15.22 -45.45
N THR A 271 2.07 -14.24 -45.05
CA THR A 271 2.38 -13.11 -45.92
C THR A 271 3.53 -13.49 -46.86
N PRO A 272 3.45 -13.18 -48.17
CA PRO A 272 4.66 -13.13 -49.00
C PRO A 272 5.56 -11.98 -48.51
N SER A 273 6.81 -11.93 -48.98
CA SER A 273 7.77 -10.89 -48.58
C SER A 273 7.26 -9.48 -48.87
N SER A 274 6.69 -8.86 -47.83
CA SER A 274 5.92 -7.61 -47.86
C SER A 274 6.78 -6.48 -47.32
N ASP A 275 6.42 -5.23 -47.62
CA ASP A 275 7.09 -4.09 -47.01
C ASP A 275 6.73 -3.99 -45.53
N VAL A 276 7.69 -3.68 -44.65
CA VAL A 276 7.45 -3.52 -43.19
C VAL A 276 6.28 -2.57 -42.90
N LYS A 277 6.09 -1.53 -43.73
CA LYS A 277 4.95 -0.61 -43.63
C LYS A 277 3.59 -1.28 -43.81
N GLN A 278 3.48 -2.31 -44.65
CA GLN A 278 2.23 -3.03 -44.88
C GLN A 278 1.82 -3.85 -43.64
N MET A 279 2.80 -4.40 -42.89
CA MET A 279 2.56 -5.15 -41.66
C MET A 279 1.87 -4.34 -40.57
N LEU A 280 2.08 -3.01 -40.53
CA LEU A 280 1.39 -2.12 -39.60
C LEU A 280 -0.15 -2.17 -39.77
N SER A 281 -0.66 -2.61 -40.93
CA SER A 281 -2.10 -2.81 -41.18
C SER A 281 -2.73 -3.93 -40.36
N LEU A 282 -1.92 -4.80 -39.73
CA LEU A 282 -2.41 -5.85 -38.83
C LEU A 282 -2.62 -5.36 -37.39
N ILE A 283 -2.13 -4.16 -37.06
CA ILE A 283 -2.23 -3.62 -35.70
C ILE A 283 -3.65 -3.02 -35.53
N PRO A 284 -4.46 -3.49 -34.55
CA PRO A 284 -5.82 -3.00 -34.35
C PRO A 284 -5.93 -1.48 -34.24
N GLY A 285 -7.03 -0.92 -34.74
CA GLY A 285 -7.22 0.54 -34.83
C GLY A 285 -7.15 1.27 -33.48
N ALA A 286 -7.44 0.58 -32.38
CA ALA A 286 -7.29 1.10 -31.02
C ALA A 286 -5.84 1.54 -30.69
N TYR A 287 -4.84 1.00 -31.39
CA TYR A 287 -3.43 1.36 -31.21
C TYR A 287 -2.90 2.35 -32.27
N HIS A 288 -3.76 2.91 -33.14
CA HIS A 288 -3.34 3.80 -34.23
C HIS A 288 -2.46 4.95 -33.78
N HIS A 289 -2.76 5.56 -32.62
CA HIS A 289 -1.97 6.65 -32.05
C HIS A 289 -0.48 6.30 -31.85
N TYR A 290 -0.14 5.03 -31.61
CA TYR A 290 1.25 4.58 -31.41
C TYR A 290 2.04 4.39 -32.72
N TYR A 291 1.36 4.28 -33.87
CA TYR A 291 2.01 4.07 -35.17
C TYR A 291 1.69 5.13 -36.24
N GLU A 292 0.82 6.09 -35.93
CA GLU A 292 0.53 7.23 -36.79
C GLU A 292 1.80 8.04 -37.09
N GLY A 293 2.00 8.38 -38.37
CA GLY A 293 3.19 9.10 -38.82
C GLY A 293 4.47 8.27 -38.95
N ILE A 294 4.50 6.99 -38.54
CA ILE A 294 5.67 6.12 -38.76
C ILE A 294 5.93 5.94 -40.26
N ARG A 295 7.19 6.14 -40.66
CA ARG A 295 7.73 5.75 -41.96
C ARG A 295 8.56 4.49 -41.78
N ALA A 296 8.13 3.40 -42.41
CA ALA A 296 8.85 2.13 -42.39
C ALA A 296 9.24 1.68 -43.81
N THR A 297 10.42 1.08 -43.95
CA THR A 297 10.88 0.38 -45.16
C THR A 297 11.60 -0.93 -44.77
N GLY A 298 11.97 -1.73 -45.77
CA GLY A 298 12.54 -3.07 -45.58
C GLY A 298 11.49 -4.15 -45.85
N LYS A 299 11.92 -5.42 -45.79
CA LYS A 299 11.08 -6.58 -46.07
C LYS A 299 10.76 -7.38 -44.82
N ALA A 300 9.49 -7.72 -44.65
CA ALA A 300 8.98 -8.55 -43.58
C ALA A 300 8.21 -9.75 -44.14
N ASN A 301 8.24 -10.88 -43.42
CA ASN A 301 7.26 -11.94 -43.52
C ASN A 301 6.64 -12.22 -42.14
N LEU A 302 5.51 -12.92 -42.18
CA LEU A 302 4.74 -13.39 -41.04
C LEU A 302 4.06 -14.67 -41.49
N GLU A 303 4.32 -15.75 -40.77
CA GLU A 303 3.67 -17.05 -40.89
C GLU A 303 2.98 -17.35 -39.56
N VAL A 304 1.73 -17.78 -39.58
CA VAL A 304 0.96 -18.16 -38.40
C VAL A 304 0.22 -19.45 -38.69
N THR A 305 0.29 -20.44 -37.80
CA THR A 305 -0.63 -21.58 -37.83
C THR A 305 -1.38 -21.74 -36.52
N LEU A 306 -2.65 -22.14 -36.60
CA LEU A 306 -3.53 -22.45 -35.47
C LEU A 306 -4.06 -23.86 -35.68
N GLN A 307 -3.65 -24.82 -34.84
CA GLN A 307 -4.03 -26.23 -34.99
C GLN A 307 -4.54 -26.83 -33.68
N GLY A 308 -5.77 -27.34 -33.67
CA GLY A 308 -6.40 -27.99 -32.52
C GLY A 308 -7.78 -27.42 -32.20
N SER A 309 -8.23 -27.64 -30.96
CA SER A 309 -9.56 -27.26 -30.49
C SER A 309 -9.53 -25.95 -29.70
N TYR A 310 -10.50 -25.07 -29.94
CA TYR A 310 -10.79 -23.89 -29.15
C TYR A 310 -12.06 -24.13 -28.31
N GLN A 311 -11.92 -24.03 -26.99
CA GLN A 311 -13.01 -24.02 -26.02
C GLN A 311 -12.61 -23.12 -24.85
N ASP A 312 -13.37 -22.04 -24.62
CA ASP A 312 -13.03 -21.01 -23.64
C ASP A 312 -12.73 -21.60 -22.25
N GLY A 313 -11.59 -21.22 -21.67
CA GLY A 313 -11.09 -21.72 -20.39
C GLY A 313 -10.67 -23.21 -20.34
N VAL A 314 -10.83 -23.98 -21.42
CA VAL A 314 -10.56 -25.44 -21.44
C VAL A 314 -9.48 -25.83 -22.43
N SER A 315 -9.50 -25.27 -23.65
CA SER A 315 -8.50 -25.54 -24.68
C SER A 315 -8.34 -24.39 -25.67
N TYR A 316 -7.11 -24.20 -26.13
CA TYR A 316 -6.73 -23.27 -27.19
C TYR A 316 -5.96 -24.04 -28.28
N PRO A 317 -6.09 -23.64 -29.56
CA PRO A 317 -5.32 -24.25 -30.64
C PRO A 317 -3.82 -24.00 -30.44
N ALA A 318 -3.00 -24.99 -30.81
CA ALA A 318 -1.55 -24.81 -30.85
C ALA A 318 -1.19 -23.71 -31.85
N LEU A 319 -0.42 -22.73 -31.38
CA LEU A 319 0.00 -21.56 -32.12
C LEU A 319 1.44 -21.74 -32.59
N HIS A 320 1.66 -21.67 -33.90
CA HIS A 320 2.96 -21.34 -34.48
C HIS A 320 2.90 -19.90 -34.98
N LEU A 321 3.92 -19.10 -34.69
CA LEU A 321 4.10 -17.78 -35.27
C LEU A 321 5.58 -17.62 -35.61
N ALA A 322 5.90 -17.31 -36.86
CA ALA A 322 7.25 -16.99 -37.30
C ALA A 322 7.26 -15.64 -38.04
N THR A 323 8.24 -14.79 -37.75
CA THR A 323 8.41 -13.51 -38.46
C THR A 323 9.88 -13.20 -38.69
N GLN A 324 10.18 -12.74 -39.90
CA GLN A 324 11.50 -12.32 -40.30
C GLN A 324 11.43 -10.92 -40.90
N VAL A 325 12.26 -10.01 -40.38
CA VAL A 325 12.46 -8.65 -40.89
C VAL A 325 13.88 -8.55 -41.41
N SER A 326 14.04 -7.98 -42.60
CA SER A 326 15.31 -7.80 -43.30
C SER A 326 15.40 -6.41 -43.92
N ASP A 327 16.56 -5.78 -43.82
CA ASP A 327 16.85 -4.41 -44.25
C ASP A 327 15.79 -3.39 -43.75
N GLY A 328 15.29 -3.62 -42.53
CA GLY A 328 14.27 -2.79 -41.90
C GLY A 328 14.79 -1.41 -41.56
N LYS A 329 13.95 -0.40 -41.75
CA LYS A 329 14.17 0.96 -41.26
C LYS A 329 12.86 1.50 -40.72
N ILE A 330 12.87 2.04 -39.50
CA ILE A 330 11.70 2.63 -38.84
C ILE A 330 12.04 4.07 -38.42
N GLN A 331 11.21 5.02 -38.79
CA GLN A 331 11.35 6.44 -38.47
C GLN A 331 10.01 6.98 -37.98
N TYR A 332 9.93 7.34 -36.71
CA TYR A 332 8.80 8.07 -36.15
C TYR A 332 8.75 9.51 -36.68
N ALA A 333 7.55 10.09 -36.80
CA ALA A 333 7.37 11.46 -37.26
C ALA A 333 7.88 12.46 -36.21
N GLY A 334 8.93 13.22 -36.53
CA GLY A 334 9.54 14.20 -35.62
C GLY A 334 10.85 13.72 -34.98
N ALA A 335 11.06 12.40 -34.88
CA ALA A 335 12.31 11.83 -34.39
C ALA A 335 13.51 12.23 -35.30
N PRO A 336 14.66 12.62 -34.75
CA PRO A 336 15.83 13.09 -35.51
C PRO A 336 16.62 11.95 -36.17
N PHE A 337 16.53 10.73 -35.64
CA PHE A 337 17.24 9.56 -36.12
C PHE A 337 16.28 8.40 -36.39
N PRO A 338 16.53 7.58 -37.42
CA PRO A 338 15.81 6.32 -37.63
C PRO A 338 16.42 5.20 -36.79
N ILE A 339 15.63 4.15 -36.56
CA ILE A 339 16.12 2.81 -36.30
C ILE A 339 16.47 2.21 -37.67
N ASP A 340 17.76 2.07 -37.95
CA ASP A 340 18.30 1.55 -39.20
C ASP A 340 18.78 0.10 -39.06
N GLN A 341 18.92 -0.58 -40.20
CA GLN A 341 19.42 -1.97 -40.30
C GLN A 341 18.63 -2.98 -39.44
N LEU A 342 17.36 -2.70 -39.14
CA LEU A 342 16.53 -3.58 -38.33
C LEU A 342 16.42 -4.97 -38.96
N LYS A 343 16.90 -5.97 -38.24
CA LYS A 343 16.69 -7.39 -38.52
C LYS A 343 16.06 -8.05 -37.30
N VAL A 344 15.12 -8.92 -37.57
CA VAL A 344 14.44 -9.76 -36.59
C VAL A 344 14.27 -11.13 -37.24
N ASP A 345 14.65 -12.20 -36.56
CA ASP A 345 14.24 -13.58 -36.89
C ASP A 345 13.69 -14.16 -35.59
N ALA A 346 12.36 -14.27 -35.50
CA ALA A 346 11.66 -14.61 -34.27
C ALA A 346 10.57 -15.66 -34.52
N GLU A 347 10.50 -16.65 -33.64
CA GLU A 347 9.51 -17.72 -33.68
C GLU A 347 8.88 -17.94 -32.30
N ILE A 348 7.57 -18.16 -32.26
CA ILE A 348 6.80 -18.52 -31.07
C ILE A 348 6.04 -19.80 -31.36
N ASN A 349 6.14 -20.78 -30.46
CA ASN A 349 5.41 -22.04 -30.54
C ASN A 349 4.67 -22.28 -29.21
N THR A 350 3.42 -22.73 -29.26
CA THR A 350 2.76 -23.38 -28.11
C THR A 350 2.54 -24.86 -28.40
N ARG A 351 2.78 -25.74 -27.42
CA ARG A 351 2.72 -27.21 -27.63
C ARG A 351 1.59 -27.92 -26.88
N ASP A 352 0.82 -27.21 -26.07
CA ASP A 352 -0.30 -27.75 -25.31
C ASP A 352 -1.51 -26.80 -25.33
N PRO A 353 -2.75 -27.33 -25.20
CA PRO A 353 -3.96 -26.55 -25.34
C PRO A 353 -4.25 -25.57 -24.20
N LEU A 354 -3.41 -25.49 -23.16
CA LEU A 354 -3.56 -24.53 -22.07
C LEU A 354 -2.38 -23.55 -22.00
N TYR A 355 -1.54 -23.51 -23.04
CA TYR A 355 -0.34 -22.67 -23.13
C TYR A 355 0.62 -22.78 -21.93
N ASN A 356 0.64 -23.94 -21.25
CA ASN A 356 1.63 -24.23 -20.21
C ASN A 356 3.06 -24.39 -20.78
N THR A 357 3.16 -24.67 -22.07
CA THR A 357 4.38 -24.87 -22.84
C THR A 357 4.45 -23.87 -23.97
N ILE A 358 5.37 -22.92 -23.83
CA ILE A 358 5.61 -21.85 -24.80
C ILE A 358 7.10 -21.84 -25.09
N ASP A 359 7.48 -22.02 -26.36
CA ASP A 359 8.82 -21.69 -26.86
C ASP A 359 8.78 -20.29 -27.50
N VAL A 360 9.76 -19.47 -27.18
CA VAL A 360 10.04 -18.19 -27.86
C VAL A 360 11.50 -18.24 -28.30
N ASP A 361 11.77 -18.11 -29.59
CA ASP A 361 13.09 -18.24 -30.21
C ASP A 361 13.38 -17.02 -31.09
N LEU A 362 13.97 -15.99 -30.47
CA LEU A 362 14.55 -14.82 -31.13
C LEU A 362 15.99 -15.15 -31.53
N ARG A 363 16.15 -15.55 -32.79
CA ARG A 363 17.39 -16.06 -33.40
C ARG A 363 18.33 -14.97 -33.87
N ASP A 364 17.78 -13.83 -34.25
CA ASP A 364 18.54 -12.64 -34.62
C ASP A 364 17.72 -11.41 -34.24
N LEU A 365 18.32 -10.49 -33.50
CA LEU A 365 17.86 -9.12 -33.31
C LEU A 365 19.06 -8.22 -33.56
N HIS A 366 18.98 -7.42 -34.60
CA HIS A 366 19.97 -6.39 -34.90
C HIS A 366 19.27 -5.07 -35.20
N ALA A 367 19.73 -3.98 -34.61
CA ALA A 367 19.26 -2.63 -34.92
C ALA A 367 20.35 -1.59 -34.61
N VAL A 368 20.38 -0.51 -35.39
CA VAL A 368 21.35 0.57 -35.23
C VAL A 368 20.64 1.92 -35.22
N VAL A 369 20.91 2.74 -34.19
CA VAL A 369 20.50 4.15 -34.17
C VAL A 369 21.76 5.00 -34.12
N LYS A 370 22.02 5.80 -35.16
CA LYS A 370 23.14 6.78 -35.19
C LYS A 370 24.48 6.18 -34.72
N ASP A 371 24.90 5.11 -35.39
CA ASP A 371 26.12 4.32 -35.11
C ASP A 371 26.15 3.57 -33.77
N SER A 372 25.05 3.54 -33.00
CA SER A 372 24.90 2.73 -31.79
C SER A 372 24.14 1.42 -32.04
N PRO A 373 24.82 0.26 -32.14
CA PRO A 373 24.20 -1.05 -32.37
C PRO A 373 23.61 -1.69 -31.11
N LEU A 374 22.56 -2.46 -31.33
CA LEU A 374 21.96 -3.42 -30.40
C LEU A 374 21.89 -4.78 -31.11
N ASP A 375 22.58 -5.78 -30.57
CA ASP A 375 22.61 -7.17 -31.05
C ASP A 375 22.06 -8.11 -29.96
N GLY A 376 21.18 -9.07 -30.29
CA GLY A 376 20.66 -10.00 -29.29
C GLY A 376 20.06 -11.30 -29.82
N GLN A 377 20.01 -12.29 -28.93
CA GLN A 377 19.33 -13.58 -29.12
C GLN A 377 18.66 -14.02 -27.81
N LEU A 378 17.48 -14.65 -27.91
CA LEU A 378 16.74 -15.19 -26.76
C LEU A 378 15.95 -16.44 -27.17
N ALA A 379 16.33 -17.59 -26.61
CA ALA A 379 15.57 -18.83 -26.64
C ALA A 379 15.01 -19.12 -25.23
N LEU A 380 13.70 -18.96 -25.06
CA LEU A 380 12.95 -19.30 -23.85
C LEU A 380 12.07 -20.51 -24.13
N ARG A 381 12.06 -21.48 -23.22
CA ARG A 381 11.13 -22.62 -23.21
C ARG A 381 10.48 -22.72 -21.84
N SER A 382 9.24 -22.24 -21.74
CA SER A 382 8.39 -22.46 -20.59
C SER A 382 7.79 -23.88 -20.64
N THR A 383 7.61 -24.49 -19.47
CA THR A 383 6.83 -25.72 -19.27
C THR A 383 6.14 -25.65 -17.91
N SER A 384 5.17 -26.54 -17.66
CA SER A 384 4.52 -26.66 -16.35
C SER A 384 5.44 -27.07 -15.18
N ALA A 385 6.69 -27.44 -15.46
CA ALA A 385 7.65 -27.93 -14.45
C ALA A 385 8.95 -27.11 -14.33
N ASP A 386 9.35 -26.40 -15.38
CA ASP A 386 10.61 -25.65 -15.45
C ASP A 386 10.54 -24.59 -16.57
N VAL A 387 11.29 -23.50 -16.44
CA VAL A 387 11.52 -22.51 -17.50
C VAL A 387 13.00 -22.57 -17.86
N LEU A 388 13.31 -22.93 -19.11
CA LEU A 388 14.66 -22.89 -19.66
C LEU A 388 14.84 -21.55 -20.38
N THR A 389 15.96 -20.88 -20.15
CA THR A 389 16.24 -19.56 -20.71
C THR A 389 17.69 -19.51 -21.17
N LYS A 390 17.86 -19.25 -22.46
CA LYS A 390 19.16 -19.11 -23.12
C LYS A 390 19.18 -17.85 -23.98
N GLY A 391 20.31 -17.18 -24.08
CA GLY A 391 20.44 -16.02 -24.93
C GLY A 391 21.76 -15.30 -24.78
N HIS A 392 21.93 -14.27 -25.60
CA HIS A 392 23.02 -13.33 -25.47
C HIS A 392 22.54 -11.93 -25.86
N LEU A 393 23.21 -10.93 -25.32
CA LEU A 393 23.00 -9.51 -25.59
C LEU A 393 24.35 -8.88 -25.79
N LYS A 394 24.49 -8.01 -26.79
CA LYS A 394 25.67 -7.16 -26.99
C LYS A 394 25.20 -5.80 -27.45
N THR A 395 25.77 -4.74 -26.89
CA THR A 395 25.22 -3.40 -27.05
C THR A 395 26.29 -2.32 -26.91
N ASP A 396 26.12 -1.23 -27.65
CA ASP A 396 26.99 -0.05 -27.63
C ASP A 396 26.15 1.22 -27.87
N LEU A 397 25.41 1.63 -26.84
CA LEU A 397 24.28 2.57 -26.92
C LEU A 397 24.66 4.00 -26.54
N ASP A 398 24.36 4.97 -27.40
CA ASP A 398 24.11 6.35 -26.99
C ASP A 398 22.63 6.48 -26.58
N LEU A 399 22.38 6.63 -25.28
CA LEU A 399 21.03 6.62 -24.72
C LEU A 399 20.14 7.72 -25.29
N ALA A 400 20.70 8.92 -25.51
CA ALA A 400 19.96 10.06 -26.05
C ALA A 400 19.43 9.75 -27.46
N SER A 401 20.30 9.23 -28.34
CA SER A 401 19.92 8.91 -29.72
C SER A 401 18.84 7.83 -29.80
N TRP A 402 18.92 6.80 -28.96
CA TRP A 402 17.90 5.75 -28.86
C TRP A 402 16.56 6.26 -28.32
N ILE A 403 16.58 7.12 -27.30
CA ILE A 403 15.38 7.72 -26.71
C ILE A 403 14.71 8.70 -27.69
N GLU A 404 15.48 9.51 -28.39
CA GLU A 404 15.01 10.41 -29.45
C GLU A 404 14.42 9.63 -30.65
N ALA A 405 14.99 8.48 -31.01
CA ALA A 405 14.47 7.63 -32.09
C ALA A 405 13.08 7.06 -31.77
N PHE A 406 12.79 6.76 -30.49
CA PHE A 406 11.48 6.34 -30.01
C PHE A 406 10.56 7.50 -29.56
N GLN A 407 10.99 8.75 -29.69
CA GLN A 407 10.27 9.95 -29.21
C GLN A 407 9.97 9.95 -27.69
N LEU A 408 10.86 9.39 -26.88
CA LEU A 408 10.67 9.27 -25.43
C LEU A 408 11.32 10.40 -24.62
N GLN A 409 12.02 11.35 -25.27
CA GLN A 409 12.84 12.37 -24.60
C GLN A 409 12.05 13.28 -23.64
N ASP A 410 10.76 13.55 -23.92
CA ASP A 410 9.93 14.42 -23.08
C ASP A 410 9.52 13.74 -21.77
N LYS A 411 9.50 12.40 -21.74
CA LYS A 411 9.12 11.57 -20.58
C LYS A 411 10.34 11.01 -19.84
N TYR A 412 11.40 10.69 -20.59
CA TYR A 412 12.64 10.08 -20.11
C TYR A 412 13.85 10.77 -20.76
N PRO A 413 14.21 11.99 -20.36
CA PRO A 413 15.37 12.71 -20.93
C PRO A 413 16.70 12.12 -20.45
N LEU A 414 17.01 10.88 -20.83
CA LEU A 414 18.27 10.20 -20.50
C LEU A 414 19.31 10.39 -21.60
N ARG A 415 20.57 10.47 -21.20
CA ARG A 415 21.75 10.62 -22.06
C ARG A 415 22.94 9.90 -21.45
N GLY A 416 24.02 9.80 -22.23
CA GLY A 416 25.22 9.07 -21.88
C GLY A 416 25.32 7.75 -22.64
N HIS A 417 26.38 7.01 -22.35
CA HIS A 417 26.82 5.89 -23.17
C HIS A 417 26.83 4.59 -22.36
N VAL A 418 26.22 3.53 -22.90
CA VAL A 418 26.13 2.20 -22.26
C VAL A 418 26.63 1.13 -23.22
N ALA A 419 27.77 0.53 -22.92
CA ALA A 419 28.40 -0.50 -23.72
C ALA A 419 28.62 -1.78 -22.91
N GLY A 420 28.32 -2.95 -23.47
CA GLY A 420 28.49 -4.22 -22.77
C GLY A 420 27.95 -5.45 -23.48
N ASN A 421 28.07 -6.59 -22.81
CA ASN A 421 27.53 -7.86 -23.28
C ASN A 421 27.10 -8.77 -22.11
N ALA A 422 26.16 -9.67 -22.38
CA ALA A 422 25.74 -10.75 -21.49
C ALA A 422 25.49 -12.05 -22.27
N GLU A 423 25.72 -13.19 -21.63
CA GLU A 423 25.36 -14.54 -22.09
C GLU A 423 24.68 -15.27 -20.93
N PHE A 424 23.60 -15.99 -21.22
CA PHE A 424 22.86 -16.78 -20.24
C PHE A 424 22.36 -18.09 -20.85
N ASP A 425 22.37 -19.16 -20.07
CA ASP A 425 21.89 -20.51 -20.42
C ASP A 425 21.59 -21.24 -19.09
N PHE A 426 20.34 -21.22 -18.64
CA PHE A 426 19.93 -21.73 -17.33
C PHE A 426 18.51 -22.28 -17.33
N SER A 427 18.17 -23.08 -16.31
CA SER A 427 16.77 -23.41 -16.00
C SER A 427 16.37 -22.95 -14.61
N GLN A 428 15.09 -22.63 -14.44
CA GLN A 428 14.50 -22.25 -13.15
C GLN A 428 14.80 -23.31 -12.08
N SER A 429 14.66 -24.60 -12.42
CA SER A 429 14.93 -25.70 -11.48
C SER A 429 16.42 -25.82 -11.10
N ALA A 430 17.35 -25.50 -12.01
CA ALA A 430 18.78 -25.49 -11.71
C ALA A 430 19.14 -24.34 -10.73
N VAL A 431 18.59 -23.14 -10.96
CA VAL A 431 18.72 -21.99 -10.07
C VAL A 431 18.13 -22.29 -8.68
N LEU A 432 16.89 -22.77 -8.63
CA LEU A 432 16.22 -23.14 -7.38
C LEU A 432 16.94 -24.27 -6.63
N ALA A 433 17.62 -25.18 -7.34
CA ALA A 433 18.44 -26.24 -6.73
C ALA A 433 19.91 -25.85 -6.41
N LYS A 434 20.32 -24.60 -6.68
CA LYS A 434 21.73 -24.13 -6.54
C LYS A 434 22.75 -24.93 -7.37
N ARG A 435 22.32 -25.53 -8.48
CA ARG A 435 23.18 -26.29 -9.39
C ARG A 435 23.90 -25.34 -10.35
N TYR A 436 24.71 -24.41 -9.84
CA TYR A 436 25.36 -23.38 -10.67
C TYR A 436 26.35 -23.94 -11.70
N GLN A 437 26.84 -25.17 -11.53
CA GLN A 437 27.60 -25.86 -12.57
C GLN A 437 26.77 -26.21 -13.82
N ASP A 438 25.44 -26.20 -13.69
CA ASP A 438 24.46 -26.39 -14.77
C ASP A 438 23.91 -25.03 -15.29
N VAL A 439 24.45 -23.91 -14.83
CA VAL A 439 23.98 -22.53 -15.11
C VAL A 439 25.11 -21.73 -15.75
N ARG A 440 24.89 -21.22 -16.96
CA ARG A 440 25.70 -20.14 -17.54
C ARG A 440 24.96 -18.84 -17.34
N PHE A 441 25.64 -17.87 -16.78
CA PHE A 441 25.16 -16.51 -16.63
C PHE A 441 26.40 -15.65 -16.45
N SER A 442 26.73 -14.82 -17.44
CA SER A 442 27.93 -13.99 -17.38
C SER A 442 27.73 -12.73 -18.19
N GLY A 443 28.21 -11.59 -17.69
CA GLY A 443 28.10 -10.34 -18.43
C GLY A 443 28.98 -9.24 -17.86
N SER A 444 29.24 -8.24 -18.68
CA SER A 444 29.85 -6.98 -18.26
C SER A 444 29.25 -5.81 -19.02
N PHE A 445 28.88 -4.77 -18.28
CA PHE A 445 28.39 -3.51 -18.83
C PHE A 445 29.18 -2.35 -18.23
N THR A 446 29.35 -1.31 -19.02
CA THR A 446 29.95 -0.03 -18.63
C THR A 446 29.00 1.09 -19.02
N GLY A 447 28.82 2.04 -18.10
CA GLY A 447 28.09 3.28 -18.31
C GLY A 447 29.05 4.46 -18.18
N LYS A 448 28.96 5.43 -19.07
CA LYS A 448 29.78 6.65 -19.04
C LYS A 448 28.93 7.88 -19.30
N ASP A 449 29.17 8.93 -18.49
CA ASP A 449 28.49 10.24 -18.60
C ASP A 449 26.95 10.09 -18.62
N LEU A 450 26.42 9.13 -17.86
CA LEU A 450 24.99 8.83 -17.76
C LEU A 450 24.31 9.98 -17.02
N ALA A 451 23.23 10.53 -17.55
CA ALA A 451 22.46 11.56 -16.86
C ALA A 451 21.03 11.62 -17.37
N GLY A 452 20.12 12.16 -16.58
CA GLY A 452 18.74 12.41 -16.99
C GLY A 452 17.81 12.69 -15.83
N GLN A 453 16.51 12.57 -16.06
CA GLN A 453 15.49 12.65 -15.03
C GLN A 453 14.43 11.59 -15.30
N LEU A 454 13.94 10.94 -14.24
CA LEU A 454 12.81 10.02 -14.31
C LEU A 454 11.58 10.68 -13.67
N PRO A 455 10.36 10.43 -14.17
CA PRO A 455 9.14 10.95 -13.55
C PRO A 455 9.06 10.58 -12.07
N GLY A 456 8.84 11.57 -11.20
CA GLY A 456 8.79 11.39 -9.74
C GLY A 456 10.15 11.30 -9.04
N TYR A 457 11.27 11.50 -9.73
CA TYR A 457 12.62 11.42 -9.14
C TYR A 457 13.50 12.65 -9.46
N PRO A 458 14.49 12.97 -8.60
CA PRO A 458 15.46 14.01 -8.88
C PRO A 458 16.27 13.75 -10.17
N ALA A 459 16.69 14.83 -10.84
CA ALA A 459 17.59 14.73 -11.97
C ALA A 459 18.96 14.19 -11.52
N PHE A 460 19.51 13.22 -12.25
CA PHE A 460 20.72 12.50 -11.92
C PHE A 460 21.83 12.65 -12.97
N ALA A 461 23.07 12.44 -12.52
CA ALA A 461 24.27 12.27 -13.31
C ALA A 461 25.21 11.24 -12.64
N VAL A 462 25.88 10.41 -13.43
CA VAL A 462 26.83 9.38 -13.02
C VAL A 462 27.99 9.42 -14.01
N SER A 463 29.20 9.72 -13.56
CA SER A 463 30.36 9.84 -14.47
C SER A 463 30.76 8.47 -15.03
N GLN A 464 30.79 7.44 -14.19
CA GLN A 464 31.12 6.06 -14.56
C GLN A 464 30.30 5.05 -13.74
N ALA A 465 29.77 4.04 -14.43
CA ALA A 465 29.23 2.84 -13.81
C ALA A 465 29.84 1.60 -14.47
N SER A 466 29.99 0.51 -13.71
CA SER A 466 30.38 -0.79 -14.25
C SER A 466 29.63 -1.91 -13.56
N MET A 467 29.04 -2.82 -14.34
CA MET A 467 28.42 -4.04 -13.85
C MET A 467 29.22 -5.24 -14.33
N GLN A 468 29.46 -6.20 -13.44
CA GLN A 468 29.95 -7.54 -13.73
C GLN A 468 28.94 -8.55 -13.20
N MET A 469 28.73 -9.64 -13.93
CA MET A 469 27.70 -10.63 -13.62
C MET A 469 28.30 -12.04 -13.77
N ASP A 470 28.04 -12.89 -12.79
CA ASP A 470 28.31 -14.34 -12.77
C ASP A 470 27.09 -15.07 -12.12
N PRO A 471 26.96 -16.42 -12.22
CA PRO A 471 25.76 -17.12 -11.74
C PRO A 471 25.47 -16.96 -10.24
N ALA A 472 26.50 -16.66 -9.45
CA ALA A 472 26.43 -16.47 -8.02
C ALA A 472 26.40 -14.99 -7.61
N ASN A 473 26.91 -14.05 -8.42
CA ASN A 473 27.06 -12.63 -8.05
C ASN A 473 26.75 -11.66 -9.21
N ILE A 474 26.09 -10.53 -8.92
CA ILE A 474 26.20 -9.30 -9.71
C ILE A 474 26.97 -8.27 -8.87
N HIS A 475 28.02 -7.68 -9.43
CA HIS A 475 28.76 -6.57 -8.83
C HIS A 475 28.53 -5.31 -9.67
N LEU A 476 27.86 -4.31 -9.10
CA LEU A 476 27.63 -3.00 -9.71
C LEU A 476 28.39 -1.93 -8.92
N MET A 477 29.34 -1.28 -9.57
CA MET A 477 30.07 -0.13 -9.04
C MET A 477 29.58 1.15 -9.73
N VAL A 478 29.18 2.15 -8.94
CA VAL A 478 28.76 3.47 -9.41
C VAL A 478 29.69 4.53 -8.81
N ARG A 479 30.43 5.22 -9.68
CA ARG A 479 31.37 6.27 -9.31
C ARG A 479 30.77 7.63 -9.62
N GLU A 480 30.91 8.55 -8.66
CA GLU A 480 30.49 9.95 -8.78
C GLU A 480 29.03 10.08 -9.27
N VAL A 481 28.10 9.54 -8.46
CA VAL A 481 26.68 9.83 -8.61
C VAL A 481 26.38 11.21 -8.02
N LYS A 482 25.56 11.98 -8.74
CA LYS A 482 24.81 13.12 -8.25
C LYS A 482 23.34 12.92 -8.61
N ALA A 483 22.44 12.93 -7.64
CA ALA A 483 20.99 12.90 -7.86
C ALA A 483 20.38 14.03 -7.02
N GLY A 484 19.90 15.09 -7.67
CA GLY A 484 19.55 16.33 -6.98
C GLY A 484 20.75 16.93 -6.23
N GLN A 485 20.63 17.07 -4.91
CA GLN A 485 21.71 17.43 -3.99
C GLN A 485 22.53 16.22 -3.50
N THR A 486 21.95 15.02 -3.51
CA THR A 486 22.61 13.77 -3.08
C THR A 486 23.82 13.48 -3.96
N GLN A 487 24.99 13.23 -3.35
CA GLN A 487 26.28 13.11 -4.04
C GLN A 487 27.18 12.05 -3.40
N GLY A 488 27.86 11.24 -4.23
CA GLY A 488 28.83 10.25 -3.75
C GLY A 488 29.11 9.08 -4.69
N SER A 489 29.16 7.87 -4.13
CA SER A 489 29.41 6.61 -4.83
C SER A 489 28.73 5.43 -4.12
N ALA A 490 28.50 4.35 -4.86
CA ALA A 490 27.92 3.11 -4.36
C ALA A 490 28.62 1.89 -4.97
N ASP A 491 28.80 0.85 -4.16
CA ASP A 491 29.22 -0.48 -4.59
C ASP A 491 28.14 -1.49 -4.10
N LEU A 492 27.64 -2.31 -5.01
CA LEU A 492 26.49 -3.18 -4.82
C LEU A 492 26.85 -4.61 -5.24
N GLN A 493 26.80 -5.55 -4.30
CA GLN A 493 27.02 -6.97 -4.55
C GLN A 493 25.75 -7.78 -4.30
N ILE A 494 25.14 -8.29 -5.36
CA ILE A 494 23.92 -9.11 -5.31
C ILE A 494 24.33 -10.58 -5.43
N ARG A 495 24.31 -11.31 -4.31
CA ARG A 495 24.50 -12.76 -4.25
C ARG A 495 23.21 -13.51 -4.56
N ASP A 496 23.34 -14.62 -5.30
CA ASP A 496 22.22 -15.42 -5.82
C ASP A 496 21.19 -14.55 -6.58
N PRO A 497 21.63 -13.78 -7.60
CA PRO A 497 20.77 -12.84 -8.32
C PRO A 497 19.64 -13.54 -9.08
N LEU A 498 19.92 -14.74 -9.60
CA LEU A 498 18.95 -15.56 -10.33
C LEU A 498 17.80 -16.07 -9.43
N SER A 499 18.02 -16.22 -8.12
CA SER A 499 16.93 -16.54 -7.19
C SER A 499 15.82 -15.49 -7.24
N TYR A 500 16.16 -14.20 -7.34
CA TYR A 500 15.16 -13.12 -7.39
C TYR A 500 14.31 -13.22 -8.66
N LEU A 501 14.96 -13.35 -9.82
CA LEU A 501 14.30 -13.46 -11.12
C LEU A 501 13.40 -14.69 -11.27
N THR A 502 13.67 -15.75 -10.49
CA THR A 502 12.89 -17.00 -10.49
C THR A 502 11.81 -17.08 -9.41
N GLY A 503 11.60 -16.01 -8.63
CA GLY A 503 10.61 -15.93 -7.55
C GLY A 503 11.08 -16.52 -6.21
N GLY A 504 12.36 -16.84 -6.06
CA GLY A 504 12.97 -17.38 -4.85
C GLY A 504 13.44 -16.33 -3.84
N SER A 505 13.55 -16.73 -2.58
CA SER A 505 13.76 -15.88 -1.40
C SER A 505 15.20 -15.78 -0.87
N ARG A 506 16.20 -16.13 -1.69
CA ARG A 506 17.57 -16.37 -1.23
C ARG A 506 18.55 -15.26 -1.55
N THR A 507 18.15 -14.29 -2.37
CA THR A 507 19.02 -13.20 -2.83
C THR A 507 19.45 -12.34 -1.65
N ILE A 508 20.77 -12.09 -1.58
CA ILE A 508 21.36 -11.20 -0.58
C ILE A 508 22.05 -10.08 -1.32
N VAL A 509 21.68 -8.85 -1.01
CA VAL A 509 22.31 -7.63 -1.49
C VAL A 509 23.23 -7.11 -0.40
N ASP A 510 24.52 -6.96 -0.67
CA ASP A 510 25.41 -6.13 0.13
C ASP A 510 25.56 -4.78 -0.57
N LEU A 511 25.42 -3.69 0.19
CA LEU A 511 25.44 -2.32 -0.31
C LEU A 511 26.46 -1.48 0.49
N ASP A 512 27.57 -1.13 -0.14
CA ASP A 512 28.55 -0.18 0.38
C ASP A 512 28.24 1.22 -0.19
N LEU A 513 27.91 2.19 0.68
CA LEU A 513 27.65 3.58 0.31
C LEU A 513 28.74 4.50 0.86
N ALA A 514 29.26 5.38 0.00
CA ALA A 514 30.13 6.47 0.40
C ALA A 514 29.61 7.79 -0.21
N LEU A 515 28.84 8.54 0.59
CA LEU A 515 28.13 9.74 0.17
C LEU A 515 28.69 10.99 0.86
N SER A 516 29.04 12.02 0.09
CA SER A 516 29.40 13.32 0.66
C SER A 516 28.17 14.11 1.10
N ARG A 517 27.00 13.78 0.57
CA ARG A 517 25.71 14.36 0.94
C ARG A 517 24.56 13.43 0.57
N LEU A 518 23.58 13.26 1.45
CA LEU A 518 22.30 12.60 1.18
C LEU A 518 21.18 13.56 1.55
N ASP A 519 20.45 14.07 0.57
CA ASP A 519 19.28 14.92 0.81
C ASP A 519 18.03 14.03 0.68
N LEU A 520 17.39 13.75 1.81
CA LEU A 520 16.19 12.91 1.86
C LEU A 520 14.93 13.69 1.51
N ASN A 521 14.95 15.02 1.65
CA ASN A 521 13.78 15.87 1.37
C ASN A 521 13.36 15.76 -0.11
N GLU A 522 14.34 15.66 -1.01
CA GLU A 522 14.13 15.46 -2.47
C GLU A 522 13.38 14.14 -2.83
N TRP A 523 13.19 13.23 -1.87
CA TRP A 523 12.54 11.93 -2.05
C TRP A 523 11.28 11.76 -1.19
N THR A 524 11.05 12.66 -0.23
CA THR A 524 9.89 12.64 0.69
C THR A 524 8.96 13.85 0.51
N SER A 525 9.32 14.83 -0.33
CA SER A 525 8.49 16.01 -0.58
C SER A 525 7.19 15.63 -1.30
N THR A 526 6.08 15.66 -0.57
CA THR A 526 4.71 15.63 -1.13
C THR A 526 4.32 16.98 -1.72
N ASP A 527 5.18 17.57 -2.54
CA ASP A 527 4.83 18.77 -3.30
C ASP A 527 3.80 18.38 -4.36
N GLU A 528 2.53 18.62 -4.03
CA GLU A 528 1.43 18.63 -5.00
C GLU A 528 1.73 19.67 -6.09
N THR A 529 2.36 19.28 -7.20
CA THR A 529 2.18 19.89 -8.54
C THR A 529 2.97 19.20 -9.65
N VAL A 530 2.46 18.06 -10.14
CA VAL A 530 1.99 18.01 -11.53
C VAL A 530 0.73 17.14 -11.56
N ALA A 531 -0.43 17.77 -11.63
CA ALA A 531 -1.64 17.08 -12.08
C ALA A 531 -1.50 16.80 -13.60
N VAL A 532 -0.85 15.70 -13.94
CA VAL A 532 -0.97 15.12 -15.29
C VAL A 532 -2.43 14.72 -15.43
N ALA A 533 -3.07 15.19 -16.51
CA ALA A 533 -4.49 14.95 -16.72
C ALA A 533 -4.81 13.44 -16.69
N THR A 534 -5.93 13.11 -16.04
CA THR A 534 -6.40 11.75 -15.86
C THR A 534 -6.78 11.10 -17.19
N ASP A 535 -5.90 10.26 -17.73
CA ASP A 535 -6.33 8.91 -18.12
C ASP A 535 -6.54 8.08 -16.84
N GLU A 536 -7.31 7.00 -16.93
CA GLU A 536 -7.60 6.10 -15.78
C GLU A 536 -6.32 5.37 -15.34
N SER A 537 -5.51 6.05 -14.53
CA SER A 537 -4.23 5.55 -14.06
C SER A 537 -4.44 4.43 -13.04
N TYR A 538 -4.26 3.20 -13.51
CA TYR A 538 -4.00 2.01 -12.70
C TYR A 538 -3.11 2.37 -11.50
N VAL A 539 -3.69 2.38 -10.30
CA VAL A 539 -2.93 2.47 -9.05
C VAL A 539 -2.42 1.05 -8.79
N PRO A 540 -1.10 0.78 -8.94
CA PRO A 540 -0.57 -0.55 -8.69
C PRO A 540 -0.88 -0.96 -7.25
N ALA A 541 -1.44 -2.16 -7.08
CA ALA A 541 -1.63 -2.71 -5.75
C ALA A 541 -0.28 -2.80 -5.04
N PHE A 542 -0.22 -2.37 -3.77
CA PHE A 542 0.99 -2.43 -2.96
C PHE A 542 1.55 -3.86 -2.98
N THR A 543 2.66 -4.02 -3.70
CA THR A 543 3.34 -5.30 -3.83
C THR A 543 4.46 -5.30 -2.80
N PRO A 544 4.47 -6.22 -1.82
CA PRO A 544 5.57 -6.31 -0.87
C PRO A 544 6.86 -6.60 -1.64
N LEU A 545 7.98 -5.99 -1.22
CA LEU A 545 9.29 -6.35 -1.74
C LEU A 545 9.46 -7.88 -1.65
N PRO A 546 9.91 -8.56 -2.72
CA PRO A 546 10.22 -9.98 -2.65
C PRO A 546 11.19 -10.25 -1.50
N PRO A 547 11.12 -11.42 -0.85
CA PRO A 547 11.94 -11.73 0.33
C PRO A 547 13.44 -11.73 0.00
N VAL A 548 14.03 -10.55 0.12
CA VAL A 548 15.44 -10.22 -0.07
C VAL A 548 16.05 -9.84 1.27
N ARG A 549 17.35 -10.12 1.45
CA ARG A 549 18.14 -9.58 2.55
C ARG A 549 19.05 -8.50 2.00
N ILE A 550 18.94 -7.27 2.48
CA ILE A 550 19.83 -6.16 2.10
C ILE A 550 20.71 -5.85 3.31
N ASN A 551 21.98 -6.25 3.29
CA ASN A 551 22.97 -5.75 4.24
C ASN A 551 23.51 -4.41 3.70
N TRP A 552 23.77 -3.43 4.57
CA TRP A 552 24.41 -2.18 4.17
C TRP A 552 25.61 -1.85 5.06
N ASN A 553 26.52 -1.08 4.47
CA ASN A 553 27.62 -0.38 5.12
C ASN A 553 27.68 1.02 4.50
N ALA A 554 27.26 2.04 5.25
CA ALA A 554 27.10 3.40 4.75
C ALA A 554 28.01 4.36 5.52
N ASN A 555 28.74 5.18 4.79
CA ASN A 555 29.43 6.36 5.29
C ASN A 555 28.85 7.60 4.56
N ILE A 556 28.24 8.51 5.32
CA ILE A 556 27.53 9.68 4.78
C ILE A 556 27.96 10.93 5.55
N ASP A 557 28.66 11.86 4.89
CA ASP A 557 29.24 13.03 5.54
C ASP A 557 28.18 14.04 6.03
N GLN A 558 27.09 14.22 5.27
CA GLN A 558 25.96 15.10 5.57
C GLN A 558 24.63 14.45 5.15
N ILE A 559 23.62 14.50 6.02
CA ILE A 559 22.25 14.08 5.75
C ILE A 559 21.32 15.27 5.97
N ASP A 560 20.57 15.66 4.96
CA ASP A 560 19.52 16.67 5.07
C ASP A 560 18.16 15.97 5.16
N TYR A 561 17.42 16.23 6.24
CA TYR A 561 16.07 15.75 6.44
C TYR A 561 15.33 16.67 7.41
N ALA A 562 14.30 17.37 6.93
CA ALA A 562 13.67 18.49 7.64
C ALA A 562 14.72 19.45 8.25
N ASP A 563 14.50 19.92 9.48
CA ASP A 563 15.43 20.80 10.22
C ASP A 563 16.50 20.04 11.03
N TYR A 564 16.72 18.74 10.77
CA TYR A 564 17.66 17.92 11.55
C TYR A 564 19.09 17.97 11.00
N ASP A 565 20.01 18.58 11.77
CA ASP A 565 21.46 18.57 11.49
C ASP A 565 22.09 17.21 11.83
N LEU A 566 22.23 16.36 10.81
CA LEU A 566 22.77 15.00 10.88
C LEU A 566 24.04 14.87 10.02
N ASN A 567 25.21 14.75 10.66
CA ASN A 567 26.50 14.70 9.95
C ASN A 567 27.31 13.44 10.30
N HIS A 568 28.20 13.02 9.41
CA HIS A 568 29.13 11.88 9.59
C HIS A 568 28.42 10.60 10.06
N LEU A 569 27.34 10.20 9.39
CA LEU A 569 26.68 8.92 9.64
C LEU A 569 27.58 7.77 9.14
N VAL A 570 28.04 6.93 10.06
CA VAL A 570 28.59 5.61 9.75
C VAL A 570 27.57 4.58 10.24
N SER A 571 27.01 3.77 9.34
CA SER A 571 25.97 2.78 9.68
C SER A 571 26.23 1.42 9.03
N THR A 572 26.11 0.37 9.82
CA THR A 572 26.09 -1.02 9.36
C THR A 572 24.85 -1.72 9.88
N GLY A 573 24.25 -2.56 9.04
CA GLY A 573 23.06 -3.29 9.41
C GLY A 573 22.46 -4.09 8.27
N HIS A 574 21.22 -4.55 8.46
CA HIS A 574 20.49 -5.23 7.40
C HIS A 574 18.97 -5.09 7.47
N TYR A 575 18.34 -5.10 6.31
CA TYR A 575 16.91 -5.23 6.09
C TYR A 575 16.59 -6.68 5.69
N GLN A 576 15.62 -7.31 6.34
CA GLN A 576 15.07 -8.60 5.92
C GLN A 576 13.65 -8.78 6.46
N GLY A 577 12.69 -9.14 5.60
CA GLY A 577 11.31 -9.45 6.02
C GLY A 577 10.62 -8.31 6.75
N ASP A 578 10.69 -7.09 6.20
CA ASP A 578 10.18 -5.86 6.81
C ASP A 578 10.70 -5.60 8.24
N THR A 579 11.97 -5.95 8.47
CA THR A 579 12.71 -5.66 9.70
C THR A 579 14.07 -5.05 9.35
N ILE A 580 14.35 -3.87 9.88
CA ILE A 580 15.66 -3.19 9.83
C ILE A 580 16.40 -3.50 11.13
N THR A 581 17.60 -4.04 11.04
CA THR A 581 18.51 -4.25 12.19
C THR A 581 19.71 -3.32 12.05
N LEU A 582 19.82 -2.34 12.95
CA LEU A 582 20.98 -1.46 13.09
C LEU A 582 22.02 -2.18 13.95
N GLN A 583 23.10 -2.68 13.35
CA GLN A 583 24.15 -3.42 14.08
C GLN A 583 25.10 -2.44 14.78
N GLN A 584 25.55 -1.43 14.05
CA GLN A 584 26.30 -0.31 14.60
C GLN A 584 26.01 0.92 13.73
N THR A 585 25.39 1.94 14.31
CA THR A 585 25.20 3.24 13.70
C THR A 585 25.83 4.30 14.61
N SER A 586 26.55 5.26 14.04
CA SER A 586 27.03 6.45 14.75
C SER A 586 26.90 7.68 13.85
N CYS A 587 26.48 8.81 14.40
CA CYS A 587 26.42 10.09 13.71
C CYS A 587 26.82 11.23 14.64
N ARG A 588 26.89 12.45 14.09
CA ARG A 588 26.84 13.70 14.84
C ARG A 588 25.47 14.30 14.68
N LEU A 589 24.76 14.48 15.79
CA LEU A 589 23.42 15.04 15.85
C LEU A 589 23.52 16.39 16.58
N SER A 590 23.12 17.49 15.91
CA SER A 590 23.38 18.86 16.39
C SER A 590 24.84 19.10 16.78
N GLY A 591 25.76 18.52 16.01
CA GLY A 591 27.20 18.56 16.24
C GLY A 591 27.75 17.65 17.35
N GLU A 592 26.95 16.89 18.10
CA GLU A 592 27.41 15.98 19.17
C GLU A 592 27.40 14.50 18.76
N PRO A 593 28.39 13.66 19.16
CA PRO A 593 28.46 12.26 18.74
C PRO A 593 27.45 11.37 19.46
N VAL A 594 26.64 10.65 18.67
CA VAL A 594 25.61 9.70 19.14
C VAL A 594 25.84 8.34 18.47
N GLN A 595 25.68 7.25 19.24
CA GLN A 595 25.64 5.88 18.75
C GLN A 595 24.24 5.30 18.90
N LEU A 596 23.79 4.57 17.89
CA LEU A 596 22.50 3.89 17.84
C LEU A 596 22.69 2.42 17.40
N SER A 597 21.94 1.51 18.02
CA SER A 597 21.78 0.13 17.55
C SER A 597 20.38 -0.39 17.90
N GLY A 598 19.97 -1.52 17.33
CA GLY A 598 18.68 -2.15 17.63
C GLY A 598 17.91 -2.64 16.41
N THR A 599 16.59 -2.79 16.55
CA THR A 599 15.70 -3.31 15.48
C THR A 599 14.43 -2.49 15.34
N LEU A 600 14.02 -2.24 14.09
CA LEU A 600 12.73 -1.68 13.69
C LEU A 600 11.98 -2.69 12.82
N ARG A 601 10.66 -2.78 12.96
CA ARG A 601 9.77 -3.74 12.29
C ARG A 601 8.57 -2.99 11.71
N GLY A 602 8.18 -3.36 10.50
CA GLY A 602 7.16 -2.67 9.74
C GLY A 602 7.58 -1.40 8.98
N PRO A 603 8.86 -0.95 8.85
CA PRO A 603 9.15 0.36 8.26
C PRO A 603 8.74 0.48 6.79
N TYR A 604 8.82 -0.59 5.99
CA TYR A 604 8.39 -0.55 4.59
C TYR A 604 6.87 -0.43 4.47
N ARG A 605 6.13 -1.17 5.31
CA ARG A 605 4.66 -1.08 5.36
C ARG A 605 4.17 0.23 5.97
N TRP A 606 4.79 0.72 7.04
CA TRP A 606 4.45 1.99 7.68
C TRP A 606 4.59 3.17 6.71
N TYR A 607 5.62 3.15 5.85
CA TYR A 607 5.79 4.15 4.80
C TYR A 607 4.80 3.96 3.62
N GLY A 608 4.61 2.73 3.14
CA GLY A 608 3.86 2.46 1.90
C GLY A 608 2.36 2.16 2.05
N LEU A 609 1.85 1.98 3.28
CA LEU A 609 0.45 1.62 3.55
C LEU A 609 -0.11 2.46 4.71
N PRO A 610 -0.99 3.45 4.43
CA PRO A 610 -1.64 4.26 5.45
C PRO A 610 -2.28 3.42 6.57
N GLY A 611 -2.02 3.79 7.82
CA GLY A 611 -2.51 3.07 9.01
C GLY A 611 -1.78 1.77 9.36
N SER A 612 -0.70 1.40 8.64
CA SER A 612 0.22 0.36 9.12
C SER A 612 1.02 0.86 10.34
N SER A 613 1.58 -0.07 11.12
CA SER A 613 2.36 0.25 12.32
C SER A 613 3.86 0.08 12.16
N LEU A 614 4.60 0.94 12.86
CA LEU A 614 6.05 0.84 13.06
C LEU A 614 6.31 0.42 14.51
N SER A 615 7.13 -0.59 14.73
CA SER A 615 7.52 -1.00 16.07
C SER A 615 9.02 -1.29 16.19
N GLY A 616 9.60 -1.23 17.38
CA GLY A 616 11.03 -1.50 17.53
C GLY A 616 11.60 -1.33 18.92
N GLU A 617 12.84 -1.78 19.06
CA GLU A 617 13.68 -1.55 20.24
C GLU A 617 15.04 -1.02 19.79
N LEU A 618 15.44 0.12 20.33
CA LEU A 618 16.69 0.83 20.06
C LEU A 618 17.50 0.98 21.36
N ALA A 619 18.81 1.05 21.21
CA ALA A 619 19.75 1.49 22.24
C ALA A 619 20.47 2.75 21.74
N VAL A 620 20.55 3.76 22.59
CA VAL A 620 21.19 5.06 22.31
C VAL A 620 22.26 5.34 23.34
N ASP A 621 23.49 5.54 22.88
CA ASP A 621 24.65 5.92 23.70
C ASP A 621 25.21 7.27 23.22
N ALA A 622 25.41 8.23 24.12
CA ALA A 622 25.96 9.55 23.76
C ALA A 622 26.82 10.15 24.89
N GLY A 623 27.98 10.70 24.53
CA GLY A 623 28.84 11.41 25.49
C GLY A 623 28.23 12.74 25.96
N LYS A 624 27.58 13.45 25.05
CA LYS A 624 26.81 14.65 25.31
C LYS A 624 25.65 14.71 24.31
N LEU A 625 24.50 15.21 24.74
CA LEU A 625 23.35 15.46 23.86
C LEU A 625 22.67 16.75 24.29
N ASP A 626 22.50 17.70 23.37
CA ASP A 626 21.83 18.98 23.62
C ASP A 626 20.51 19.02 22.86
N LEU A 627 19.39 19.01 23.59
CA LEU A 627 18.04 19.00 23.02
C LEU A 627 17.52 20.43 22.73
N ASN A 628 18.22 21.47 23.18
CA ASN A 628 17.77 22.85 23.05
C ASN A 628 17.54 23.34 21.60
N PRO A 629 18.31 22.91 20.57
CA PRO A 629 18.04 23.30 19.19
C PRO A 629 16.61 22.94 18.72
N TRP A 630 16.05 21.83 19.19
CA TRP A 630 14.71 21.36 18.78
C TRP A 630 13.57 21.97 19.60
N LEU A 631 13.86 22.53 20.78
CA LEU A 631 12.87 23.27 21.58
C LEU A 631 12.50 24.64 20.98
N ALA A 632 13.33 25.17 20.07
CA ALA A 632 13.16 26.54 19.55
C ALA A 632 12.20 26.65 18.35
N VAL A 633 11.92 25.54 17.65
CA VAL A 633 11.25 25.53 16.34
C VAL A 633 9.85 26.14 16.41
N ASP A 634 9.08 25.88 17.46
CA ASP A 634 7.72 26.42 17.67
C ASP A 634 7.67 27.93 17.98
N THR A 635 8.78 28.61 18.24
CA THR A 635 8.77 30.00 18.75
C THR A 635 8.85 31.10 17.69
N THR A 636 9.01 30.76 16.41
CA THR A 636 9.25 31.76 15.34
C THR A 636 8.07 32.04 14.41
N SER A 637 6.98 31.27 14.50
CA SER A 637 5.75 31.41 13.70
C SER A 637 4.68 32.34 14.30
N SER A 638 5.09 33.36 15.07
CA SER A 638 4.17 34.35 15.65
C SER A 638 3.92 35.56 14.72
N ASN A 639 3.08 35.35 13.71
CA ASN A 639 2.39 36.44 12.97
C ASN A 639 1.14 35.94 12.21
N ALA A 640 0.38 35.03 12.83
CA ALA A 640 -0.93 34.59 12.35
C ALA A 640 -2.04 35.04 13.33
N SER A 641 -3.23 35.31 12.79
CA SER A 641 -4.38 35.80 13.57
C SER A 641 -4.87 34.79 14.62
N PRO A 642 -5.37 35.23 15.78
CA PRO A 642 -5.84 34.35 16.85
C PRO A 642 -7.27 33.84 16.56
N ASP A 643 -7.42 32.91 15.62
CA ASP A 643 -8.72 32.25 15.39
C ASP A 643 -8.63 30.85 14.74
N THR A 644 -7.81 29.95 15.30
CA THR A 644 -8.09 28.50 15.24
C THR A 644 -7.34 27.77 16.36
N SER A 645 -8.03 26.94 17.13
CA SER A 645 -7.41 26.03 18.10
C SER A 645 -6.71 24.89 17.37
N GLN A 646 -5.46 25.09 16.94
CA GLN A 646 -4.64 24.00 16.41
C GLN A 646 -4.14 23.14 17.57
N SER A 647 -4.77 21.99 17.76
CA SER A 647 -4.21 20.88 18.52
C SER A 647 -3.03 20.31 17.72
N THR A 648 -1.82 20.74 18.03
CA THR A 648 -0.60 20.13 17.48
C THR A 648 -0.53 18.69 17.99
N GLU A 649 -0.71 17.71 17.11
CA GLU A 649 -0.44 16.30 17.44
C GLU A 649 1.07 16.09 17.40
N ILE A 650 1.72 15.87 18.55
CA ILE A 650 3.20 15.80 18.63
C ILE A 650 3.69 14.35 18.60
N LEU A 651 2.97 13.43 19.25
CA LEU A 651 3.30 12.02 19.24
C LEU A 651 2.59 11.28 18.08
N PRO A 652 3.32 10.49 17.26
CA PRO A 652 2.73 9.80 16.13
C PRO A 652 1.86 8.60 16.55
N ALA A 653 0.69 8.47 15.92
CA ALA A 653 -0.15 7.29 16.02
C ALA A 653 0.46 6.08 15.28
N ASN A 654 0.08 4.86 15.68
CA ASN A 654 0.58 3.60 15.10
C ASN A 654 2.11 3.36 15.24
N VAL A 655 2.78 4.07 16.15
CA VAL A 655 4.22 3.89 16.45
C VAL A 655 4.39 3.29 17.85
N SER A 656 5.23 2.24 17.95
CA SER A 656 5.54 1.53 19.20
C SER A 656 7.04 1.32 19.37
N LEU A 657 7.76 2.29 19.92
CA LEU A 657 9.22 2.30 20.02
C LEU A 657 9.70 2.25 21.47
N LYS A 658 10.57 1.30 21.78
CA LYS A 658 11.33 1.22 23.03
C LYS A 658 12.75 1.73 22.82
N ILE A 659 13.21 2.65 23.66
CA ILE A 659 14.53 3.26 23.58
C ILE A 659 15.25 3.08 24.92
N ASN A 660 16.32 2.31 24.93
CA ASN A 660 17.22 2.15 26.06
C ASN A 660 18.31 3.24 25.93
N ALA A 661 18.25 4.29 26.75
CA ALA A 661 19.13 5.44 26.64
C ALA A 661 20.24 5.44 27.71
N ALA A 662 21.46 5.80 27.30
CA ALA A 662 22.61 6.11 28.15
C ALA A 662 23.30 7.39 27.65
N VAL A 663 23.30 8.45 28.45
CA VAL A 663 23.83 9.78 28.07
C VAL A 663 24.66 10.37 29.20
N ASP A 664 25.94 10.63 28.95
CA ASP A 664 26.87 11.11 29.98
C ASP A 664 26.57 12.57 30.41
N GLU A 665 26.15 13.44 29.48
CA GLU A 665 25.56 14.76 29.77
C GLU A 665 24.42 15.11 28.80
N LEU A 666 23.19 15.08 29.30
CA LEU A 666 21.99 15.52 28.58
C LEU A 666 21.67 16.96 28.99
N ILE A 667 21.48 17.86 28.02
CA ILE A 667 21.10 19.26 28.22
C ILE A 667 19.67 19.47 27.70
N TYR A 668 18.82 20.03 28.56
CA TYR A 668 17.42 20.35 28.27
C TYR A 668 16.99 21.61 29.04
N ASP A 669 16.59 22.67 28.33
CA ASP A 669 16.46 24.05 28.83
C ASP A 669 17.68 24.43 29.70
N LYS A 670 17.48 24.59 31.01
CA LYS A 670 18.50 24.98 31.99
C LYS A 670 19.05 23.78 32.78
N TYR A 671 18.58 22.57 32.49
CA TYR A 671 18.93 21.37 33.21
C TYR A 671 20.10 20.66 32.53
N HIS A 672 21.16 20.42 33.30
CA HIS A 672 22.28 19.56 32.92
C HIS A 672 22.14 18.23 33.69
N LEU A 673 21.65 17.20 33.01
CA LEU A 673 21.36 15.87 33.54
C LEU A 673 22.57 14.96 33.24
N LYS A 674 23.43 14.72 34.24
CA LYS A 674 24.71 13.99 34.05
C LYS A 674 24.61 12.52 34.44
N LYS A 675 25.19 11.62 33.63
CA LYS A 675 25.07 10.15 33.74
C LYS A 675 23.62 9.71 33.76
N SER A 676 22.91 10.14 32.72
CA SER A 676 21.49 9.87 32.51
C SER A 676 21.31 8.49 31.89
N SER A 677 20.45 7.65 32.46
CA SER A 677 20.17 6.33 31.90
C SER A 677 18.74 5.88 32.22
N GLY A 678 18.09 5.18 31.29
CA GLY A 678 16.78 4.55 31.54
C GLY A 678 16.10 4.06 30.26
N VAL A 679 14.82 3.73 30.36
CA VAL A 679 14.01 3.24 29.24
C VAL A 679 12.90 4.23 28.94
N ILE A 680 12.76 4.60 27.67
CA ILE A 680 11.67 5.42 27.14
C ILE A 680 10.84 4.53 26.23
N GLU A 681 9.52 4.42 26.44
CA GLU A 681 8.63 3.65 25.56
C GLU A 681 7.52 4.57 25.02
N LEU A 682 7.53 4.78 23.70
CA LEU A 682 6.44 5.39 22.94
C LEU A 682 5.50 4.27 22.49
N SER A 683 4.20 4.40 22.75
CA SER A 683 3.17 3.49 22.26
C SER A 683 1.88 4.26 21.99
N ASP A 684 1.59 4.53 20.71
CA ASP A 684 0.32 5.09 20.25
C ASP A 684 -0.14 6.34 21.03
N ARG A 685 0.64 7.41 20.87
CA ARG A 685 0.44 8.74 21.50
C ARG A 685 0.58 8.79 23.03
N GLU A 686 1.12 7.72 23.62
CA GLU A 686 1.55 7.66 25.01
C GLU A 686 3.07 7.48 25.09
N LEU A 687 3.73 8.23 25.98
CA LEU A 687 5.17 8.19 26.22
C LEU A 687 5.43 7.88 27.69
N SER A 688 6.11 6.77 27.98
CA SER A 688 6.49 6.37 29.33
C SER A 688 8.00 6.44 29.56
N PHE A 689 8.38 6.73 30.80
CA PHE A 689 9.75 6.83 31.29
C PHE A 689 9.92 5.86 32.45
N THR A 690 10.75 4.85 32.29
CA THR A 690 10.94 3.77 33.28
C THR A 690 12.39 3.68 33.72
N ASN A 691 12.63 3.58 35.04
CA ASN A 691 13.96 3.48 35.64
C ASN A 691 14.93 4.61 35.23
N MET A 692 14.44 5.82 34.94
CA MET A 692 15.31 6.94 34.59
C MET A 692 16.14 7.34 35.82
N LYS A 693 17.45 7.52 35.63
CA LYS A 693 18.40 7.89 36.69
C LYS A 693 19.32 8.97 36.16
N THR A 694 19.61 9.98 36.96
CA THR A 694 20.53 11.06 36.58
C THR A 694 21.15 11.76 37.80
N ASN A 695 22.23 12.50 37.58
CA ASN A 695 22.78 13.45 38.54
C ASN A 695 22.37 14.87 38.13
N LEU A 696 21.62 15.55 39.01
CA LEU A 696 21.08 16.87 38.74
C LEU A 696 21.36 17.81 39.91
N LEU A 697 21.88 19.01 39.60
CA LEU A 697 22.14 20.09 40.57
C LEU A 697 22.97 19.69 41.82
N GLY A 698 23.78 18.63 41.69
CA GLY A 698 24.64 18.10 42.75
C GLY A 698 24.03 16.99 43.62
N GLY A 699 22.79 16.57 43.34
CA GLY A 699 22.16 15.38 43.91
C GLY A 699 21.94 14.27 42.86
N ASN A 700 21.37 13.15 43.28
CA ASN A 700 20.90 12.08 42.41
C ASN A 700 19.38 12.14 42.30
N VAL A 701 18.83 11.94 41.10
CA VAL A 701 17.39 11.88 40.86
C VAL A 701 17.11 10.60 40.08
N ASP A 702 16.30 9.73 40.68
CA ASP A 702 15.69 8.60 39.98
C ASP A 702 14.24 9.05 39.66
N PHE A 703 13.74 8.84 38.44
CA PHE A 703 12.38 9.23 38.08
C PHE A 703 11.68 8.22 37.17
N GLU A 704 10.36 8.23 37.26
CA GLU A 704 9.42 7.48 36.43
C GLU A 704 8.33 8.44 35.97
N GLY A 705 7.75 8.20 34.80
CA GLY A 705 6.76 9.11 34.25
C GLY A 705 5.89 8.51 33.16
N LEU A 706 4.73 9.12 32.99
CA LEU A 706 3.81 8.90 31.89
C LEU A 706 3.39 10.26 31.34
N TYR A 707 3.32 10.37 30.03
CA TYR A 707 2.74 11.49 29.30
C TYR A 707 1.80 10.93 28.23
N SER A 708 0.58 11.44 28.14
CA SER A 708 -0.42 10.94 27.20
C SER A 708 -1.16 12.10 26.53
N GLU A 709 -1.22 12.09 25.21
CA GLU A 709 -2.06 13.01 24.42
C GLU A 709 -3.52 12.55 24.32
N GLN A 710 -3.92 11.48 25.03
CA GLN A 710 -5.25 10.90 24.95
C GLN A 710 -6.27 11.72 25.76
N GLY A 711 -6.69 12.88 25.24
CA GLY A 711 -7.69 13.73 25.85
C GLY A 711 -7.85 15.10 25.18
N GLU A 712 -8.61 15.99 25.81
CA GLU A 712 -8.74 17.40 25.40
C GLU A 712 -7.47 18.24 25.71
N HIS A 713 -6.75 17.84 26.76
CA HIS A 713 -5.45 18.37 27.14
C HIS A 713 -4.52 17.19 27.47
N PRO A 714 -3.21 17.25 27.12
CA PRO A 714 -2.27 16.21 27.48
C PRO A 714 -2.16 16.02 29.00
N GLU A 715 -2.16 14.77 29.44
CA GLU A 715 -2.08 14.39 30.85
C GLU A 715 -0.69 13.87 31.19
N PHE A 716 -0.26 14.07 32.44
CA PHE A 716 1.02 13.56 32.93
C PHE A 716 0.92 12.98 34.35
N ASP A 717 1.65 11.90 34.59
CA ASP A 717 1.96 11.33 35.90
C ASP A 717 3.48 11.28 36.04
N LEU A 718 4.04 11.76 37.15
CA LEU A 718 5.48 11.84 37.39
C LEU A 718 5.80 11.42 38.83
N LYS A 719 6.83 10.59 38.99
CA LYS A 719 7.40 10.20 40.28
C LYS A 719 8.89 10.50 40.31
N TYR A 720 9.34 11.18 41.34
CA TYR A 720 10.73 11.55 41.58
C TYR A 720 11.22 11.03 42.92
N ASP A 721 12.32 10.30 42.91
CA ASP A 721 13.09 9.90 44.10
C ASP A 721 14.43 10.65 44.11
N MET A 722 14.42 11.77 44.81
CA MET A 722 15.51 12.75 44.89
C MET A 722 16.39 12.51 46.12
N ARG A 723 17.72 12.47 45.94
CA ARG A 723 18.70 12.24 47.01
C ARG A 723 19.77 13.33 47.01
N LYS A 724 20.01 13.93 48.19
CA LYS A 724 21.03 14.97 48.43
C LYS A 724 20.91 16.20 47.51
N MET A 725 19.68 16.60 47.20
CA MET A 725 19.38 17.83 46.45
C MET A 725 19.68 19.05 47.31
N LYS A 726 20.13 20.14 46.67
CA LYS A 726 20.37 21.43 47.33
C LYS A 726 19.18 22.36 47.11
N PHE A 727 18.69 23.01 48.17
CA PHE A 727 17.52 23.90 48.08
C PHE A 727 17.73 25.07 47.11
N ALA A 728 18.79 25.87 47.29
CA ALA A 728 18.99 27.09 46.50
C ALA A 728 19.18 26.83 44.97
N PRO A 729 20.02 25.88 44.50
CA PRO A 729 20.14 25.58 43.08
C PRO A 729 18.83 25.07 42.45
N LEU A 730 18.07 24.23 43.17
CA LEU A 730 16.79 23.73 42.67
C LEU A 730 15.74 24.85 42.59
N PHE A 731 15.71 25.75 43.57
CA PHE A 731 14.85 26.95 43.55
C PHE A 731 15.22 27.92 42.42
N GLN A 732 16.51 28.08 42.11
CA GLN A 732 16.95 28.93 41.00
C GLN A 732 16.60 28.32 39.63
N THR A 733 16.61 26.99 39.50
CA THR A 733 16.39 26.30 38.22
C THR A 733 14.91 26.00 37.96
N SER A 734 14.21 25.35 38.89
CA SER A 734 12.86 24.82 38.67
C SER A 734 11.74 25.80 39.01
N SER A 735 10.94 26.18 38.01
CA SER A 735 9.71 26.97 38.17
C SER A 735 8.69 26.29 39.09
N THR A 736 8.46 24.99 38.90
CA THR A 736 7.53 24.18 39.70
C THR A 736 7.96 24.13 41.17
N PHE A 737 9.25 23.92 41.45
CA PHE A 737 9.76 23.93 42.83
C PHE A 737 9.61 25.32 43.50
N ARG A 738 9.81 26.42 42.76
CA ARG A 738 9.53 27.78 43.28
C ARG A 738 8.07 27.99 43.65
N LYS A 739 7.14 27.42 42.89
CA LYS A 739 5.69 27.55 43.12
C LYS A 739 5.22 26.69 44.29
N LEU A 740 5.70 25.46 44.42
CA LEU A 740 5.28 24.52 45.47
C LEU A 740 6.02 24.70 46.81
N ALA A 741 7.23 25.27 46.79
CA ALA A 741 8.06 25.46 47.97
C ALA A 741 8.69 26.88 48.05
N PRO A 742 7.88 27.96 48.07
CA PRO A 742 8.39 29.34 48.05
C PRO A 742 9.32 29.69 49.22
N ILE A 743 9.18 29.00 50.37
CA ILE A 743 10.08 29.16 51.53
C ILE A 743 11.53 28.71 51.24
N ALA A 744 11.75 27.83 50.25
CA ALA A 744 13.08 27.31 49.91
C ALA A 744 14.05 28.39 49.42
N ASN A 745 13.56 29.54 48.96
CA ASN A 745 14.38 30.72 48.66
C ASN A 745 15.25 31.17 49.85
N TYR A 746 14.78 30.93 51.07
CA TYR A 746 15.42 31.34 52.32
C TYR A 746 16.17 30.19 53.00
N ILE A 747 16.25 29.01 52.37
CA ILE A 747 16.88 27.82 52.97
C ILE A 747 18.17 27.51 52.23
N ASP A 748 19.29 27.63 52.95
CA ASP A 748 20.56 27.03 52.56
C ASP A 748 20.66 25.64 53.17
N GLY A 749 20.88 24.60 52.36
CA GLY A 749 20.83 23.22 52.86
C GLY A 749 20.68 22.13 51.81
N ILE A 750 20.63 20.90 52.30
CA ILE A 750 20.54 19.65 51.56
C ILE A 750 19.33 18.85 52.04
N PHE A 751 18.56 18.29 51.11
CA PHE A 751 17.41 17.43 51.38
C PHE A 751 17.38 16.21 50.46
N SER A 752 16.60 15.20 50.84
CA SER A 752 16.15 14.11 49.99
C SER A 752 14.62 14.08 50.00
N SER A 753 13.97 13.65 48.92
CA SER A 753 12.52 13.68 48.82
C SER A 753 11.99 12.67 47.82
N THR A 754 10.87 12.03 48.17
CA THR A 754 10.02 11.32 47.20
C THR A 754 8.84 12.23 46.89
N LEU A 755 8.55 12.45 45.61
CA LEU A 755 7.46 13.29 45.12
C LEU A 755 6.71 12.53 44.02
N ILE A 756 5.39 12.41 44.18
CA ILE A 756 4.46 11.99 43.11
C ILE A 756 3.67 13.24 42.71
N LEU A 757 3.53 13.48 41.41
CA LEU A 757 2.92 14.66 40.81
C LEU A 757 2.07 14.22 39.62
N SER A 758 0.85 14.73 39.49
CA SER A 758 -0.01 14.49 38.33
C SER A 758 -0.84 15.72 37.97
N GLY A 759 -1.28 15.79 36.73
CA GLY A 759 -2.11 16.89 36.23
C GLY A 759 -2.19 16.92 34.72
N LYS A 760 -2.66 18.06 34.20
CA LYS A 760 -2.76 18.33 32.76
C LYS A 760 -1.80 19.43 32.34
N LEU A 761 -1.37 19.41 31.08
CA LEU A 761 -0.64 20.51 30.46
C LEU A 761 -1.61 21.43 29.69
N GLY A 762 -1.44 22.73 29.89
CA GLY A 762 -2.07 23.76 29.05
C GLY A 762 -1.09 24.30 28.02
N ASP A 763 -1.46 25.43 27.41
CA ASP A 763 -0.67 26.12 26.40
C ASP A 763 0.78 26.38 26.86
N GLY A 764 1.73 26.17 25.94
CA GLY A 764 3.16 26.34 26.24
C GLY A 764 3.74 25.28 27.17
N TRP A 765 3.14 24.07 27.22
CA TRP A 765 3.64 22.91 27.96
C TRP A 765 3.77 23.10 29.48
N MET A 766 3.03 24.07 30.05
CA MET A 766 3.00 24.29 31.50
C MET A 766 1.87 23.52 32.17
N PRO A 767 2.05 22.99 33.41
CA PRO A 767 0.96 22.41 34.17
C PRO A 767 -0.16 23.42 34.40
N ILE A 768 -1.41 22.99 34.21
CA ILE A 768 -2.58 23.77 34.60
C ILE A 768 -2.64 23.78 36.14
N TRP A 769 -2.29 24.92 36.75
CA TRP A 769 -1.94 24.99 38.17
C TRP A 769 -3.06 24.62 39.15
N ASP A 770 -4.32 24.83 38.78
CA ASP A 770 -5.51 24.47 39.56
C ASP A 770 -5.95 23.01 39.39
N GLN A 771 -5.32 22.26 38.47
CA GLN A 771 -5.49 20.82 38.28
C GLN A 771 -4.23 20.03 38.69
N LEU A 772 -3.25 20.72 39.29
CA LEU A 772 -2.00 20.12 39.75
C LEU A 772 -2.21 19.40 41.09
N ASN A 773 -2.00 18.09 41.09
CA ASN A 773 -2.10 17.24 42.26
C ASN A 773 -0.72 16.67 42.60
N ALA A 774 -0.38 16.58 43.89
CA ALA A 774 0.90 16.03 44.32
C ALA A 774 0.84 15.43 45.73
N ALA A 775 1.71 14.46 45.99
CA ALA A 775 1.98 13.96 47.33
C ALA A 775 3.47 13.75 47.49
N GLY A 776 4.04 14.18 48.62
CA GLY A 776 5.47 14.12 48.81
C GLY A 776 5.93 13.99 50.26
N PHE A 777 7.12 13.42 50.38
CA PHE A 777 7.89 13.32 51.61
C PHE A 777 9.24 14.01 51.38
N LEU A 778 9.67 14.84 52.32
CA LEU A 778 10.96 15.53 52.30
C LEU A 778 11.69 15.30 53.62
N GLU A 779 12.91 14.79 53.56
CA GLU A 779 13.84 14.66 54.69
C GLU A 779 15.02 15.62 54.53
N THR A 780 15.26 16.49 55.51
CA THR A 780 16.40 17.42 55.50
C THR A 780 17.66 16.73 56.04
N GLU A 781 18.76 16.72 55.30
CA GLU A 781 20.08 16.31 55.82
C GLU A 781 20.71 17.47 56.60
N SER A 782 20.56 18.69 56.08
CA SER A 782 20.89 19.94 56.77
C SER A 782 20.08 21.09 56.18
N ALA A 783 19.70 22.05 57.01
CA ALA A 783 19.02 23.26 56.57
C ALA A 783 19.33 24.42 57.52
N ARG A 784 19.45 25.63 56.97
CA ARG A 784 19.66 26.89 57.69
C ARG A 784 18.79 27.97 57.06
N LEU A 785 17.94 28.58 57.86
CA LEU A 785 17.04 29.65 57.44
C LEU A 785 17.80 30.99 57.44
N GLN A 786 18.02 31.55 56.26
CA GLN A 786 18.77 32.78 56.06
C GLN A 786 17.86 33.88 55.48
N ASN A 787 18.07 35.12 55.93
CA ASN A 787 17.40 36.31 55.37
C ASN A 787 15.86 36.30 55.35
N PHE A 788 15.24 35.49 56.21
CA PHE A 788 13.78 35.46 56.38
C PHE A 788 13.34 36.47 57.45
N ASP A 789 12.96 37.68 57.03
CA ASP A 789 12.56 38.75 57.97
C ASP A 789 11.42 38.39 58.95
N PRO A 790 10.43 37.55 58.62
CA PRO A 790 9.38 37.18 59.58
C PRO A 790 9.90 36.46 60.82
N ILE A 791 10.93 35.60 60.72
CA ILE A 791 11.51 34.97 61.91
C ILE A 791 12.38 35.94 62.71
N ARG A 792 13.00 36.93 62.04
CA ARG A 792 13.71 38.03 62.72
C ARG A 792 12.75 38.89 63.54
N GLU A 793 11.55 39.15 63.02
CA GLU A 793 10.50 39.83 63.77
C GLU A 793 10.07 39.02 65.02
N VAL A 794 9.86 37.71 64.89
CA VAL A 794 9.60 36.83 66.04
C VAL A 794 10.74 36.89 67.06
N ALA A 795 11.99 36.78 66.60
CA ALA A 795 13.19 36.84 67.43
C ALA A 795 13.29 38.17 68.21
N ASN A 796 12.98 39.29 67.55
CA ASN A 796 13.00 40.62 68.15
C ASN A 796 11.83 40.86 69.13
N ARG A 797 10.64 40.32 68.85
CA ARG A 797 9.48 40.39 69.75
C ARG A 797 9.65 39.53 71.01
N LEU A 798 10.25 38.35 70.87
CA LEU A 798 10.54 37.44 72.00
C LEU A 798 11.87 37.74 72.70
N GLN A 799 12.75 38.53 72.08
CA GLN A 799 14.12 38.82 72.51
C GLN A 799 15.02 37.58 72.65
N ILE A 800 14.76 36.56 71.82
CA ILE A 800 15.56 35.33 71.72
C ILE A 800 16.43 35.44 70.46
N LYS A 801 17.71 35.80 70.63
CA LYS A 801 18.64 36.08 69.51
C LYS A 801 18.92 34.83 68.68
N GLU A 802 18.86 33.67 69.32
CA GLU A 802 19.01 32.34 68.75
C GLU A 802 18.01 32.10 67.59
N LEU A 803 16.83 32.73 67.62
CA LEU A 803 15.82 32.62 66.56
C LEU A 803 16.16 33.38 65.27
N GLN A 804 17.20 34.22 65.25
CA GLN A 804 17.59 34.97 64.04
C GLN A 804 18.36 34.12 63.01
N ASP A 805 18.86 32.95 63.41
CA ASP A 805 19.72 32.07 62.61
C ASP A 805 19.39 30.59 62.93
N ILE A 806 18.21 30.15 62.50
CA ILE A 806 17.70 28.80 62.80
C ILE A 806 18.34 27.80 61.84
N SER A 807 18.86 26.70 62.39
CA SER A 807 19.33 25.55 61.61
C SER A 807 18.77 24.24 62.15
N TRP A 808 18.54 23.27 61.27
CA TRP A 808 18.00 21.97 61.62
C TRP A 808 18.52 20.87 60.70
N LYS A 809 18.30 19.62 61.11
CA LYS A 809 18.64 18.41 60.38
C LYS A 809 17.66 17.31 60.74
N ASN A 810 17.54 16.32 59.87
CA ASN A 810 16.68 15.14 60.01
C ASN A 810 15.20 15.49 60.25
N SER A 811 14.72 16.66 59.78
CA SER A 811 13.28 16.94 59.80
C SER A 811 12.61 16.14 58.70
N ARG A 812 11.42 15.62 59.02
CA ARG A 812 10.60 14.76 58.16
C ARG A 812 9.28 15.45 57.88
N ASN A 813 9.07 15.83 56.63
CA ASN A 813 8.03 16.76 56.23
C ASN A 813 7.16 16.07 55.17
N TRP A 814 5.89 15.84 55.48
CA TRP A 814 4.92 15.33 54.52
C TRP A 814 4.09 16.49 53.97
N PHE A 815 3.84 16.48 52.66
CA PHE A 815 3.03 17.48 52.01
C PHE A 815 2.13 16.86 50.95
N GLU A 816 1.00 17.53 50.73
CA GLU A 816 0.01 17.22 49.70
C GLU A 816 -0.28 18.50 48.92
N VAL A 817 -0.56 18.37 47.63
CA VAL A 817 -1.08 19.43 46.77
C VAL A 817 -2.36 18.87 46.17
N VAL A 818 -3.47 19.57 46.37
CA VAL A 818 -4.77 19.20 45.81
C VAL A 818 -5.31 20.41 45.09
N ASP A 819 -5.59 20.28 43.79
CA ASP A 819 -6.08 21.36 42.93
C ASP A 819 -5.26 22.66 43.07
N GLY A 820 -3.93 22.50 43.11
CA GLY A 820 -2.97 23.59 43.31
C GLY A 820 -2.78 24.10 44.75
N ALA A 821 -3.59 23.68 45.71
CA ALA A 821 -3.47 24.11 47.11
C ALA A 821 -2.47 23.22 47.89
N VAL A 822 -1.38 23.81 48.38
CA VAL A 822 -0.28 23.09 49.06
C VAL A 822 -0.53 23.01 50.56
N THR A 823 -0.58 21.80 51.13
CA THR A 823 -0.72 21.54 52.57
C THR A 823 0.51 20.85 53.12
N ILE A 824 1.10 21.41 54.18
CA ILE A 824 2.22 20.84 54.94
C ILE A 824 1.69 20.21 56.23
N LYS A 825 1.84 18.88 56.35
CA LYS A 825 1.45 18.13 57.56
C LYS A 825 2.35 18.51 58.75
N PRO A 826 1.90 18.30 60.00
CA PRO A 826 2.68 18.67 61.18
C PRO A 826 4.02 17.94 61.24
N PHE A 827 5.12 18.69 61.21
CA PHE A 827 6.47 18.16 61.41
C PHE A 827 7.14 18.82 62.62
N THR A 828 8.18 18.17 63.15
CA THR A 828 8.96 18.72 64.26
C THR A 828 10.46 18.74 63.97
N PHE A 829 11.15 19.71 64.57
CA PHE A 829 12.61 19.75 64.64
C PHE A 829 13.07 20.43 65.93
N ASP A 830 14.29 20.12 66.37
CA ASP A 830 14.92 20.70 67.56
C ASP A 830 16.10 21.60 67.16
N TYR A 831 16.21 22.77 67.80
CA TYR A 831 17.33 23.70 67.62
C TYR A 831 17.66 24.44 68.93
N GLN A 832 18.91 24.35 69.39
CA GLN A 832 19.39 24.92 70.66
C GLN A 832 18.43 24.70 71.84
N ASP A 833 18.10 23.44 72.13
CA ASP A 833 17.15 22.98 73.16
C ASP A 833 15.67 23.43 72.98
N MET A 834 15.36 24.26 71.99
CA MET A 834 13.99 24.60 71.60
C MET A 834 13.42 23.55 70.65
N ARG A 835 12.13 23.21 70.80
CA ARG A 835 11.40 22.35 69.86
C ARG A 835 10.41 23.17 69.05
N PHE A 836 10.41 22.97 67.74
CA PHE A 836 9.49 23.59 66.80
C PHE A 836 8.53 22.52 66.27
N THR A 837 7.23 22.81 66.26
CA THR A 837 6.23 22.04 65.49
C THR A 837 5.63 22.95 64.43
N VAL A 838 5.80 22.63 63.15
CA VAL A 838 5.35 23.45 62.02
C VAL A 838 4.24 22.73 61.27
N GLN A 839 3.16 23.44 60.96
CA GLN A 839 2.06 22.97 60.11
C GLN A 839 1.45 24.16 59.35
N GLY A 840 0.79 23.92 58.23
CA GLY A 840 0.08 24.99 57.52
C GLY A 840 -0.28 24.63 56.09
N HIS A 841 -0.84 25.60 55.37
CA HIS A 841 -1.11 25.49 53.94
C HIS A 841 -0.81 26.82 53.23
N HIS A 842 -0.64 26.76 51.91
CA HIS A 842 -0.54 27.93 51.05
C HIS A 842 -1.10 27.65 49.65
N GLN A 843 -1.46 28.73 48.96
CA GLN A 843 -1.87 28.69 47.56
C GLN A 843 -0.67 28.97 46.63
N ILE A 844 -0.72 28.54 45.36
CA ILE A 844 0.31 28.77 44.33
C ILE A 844 0.54 30.27 44.01
N ASP A 845 -0.38 31.13 44.44
CA ASP A 845 -0.28 32.60 44.40
C ASP A 845 0.43 33.21 45.63
N GLN A 846 0.99 32.37 46.50
CA GLN A 846 1.79 32.68 47.68
C GLN A 846 1.02 33.25 48.89
N ASP A 847 -0.31 33.17 48.95
CA ASP A 847 -1.02 33.36 50.23
C ASP A 847 -0.82 32.16 51.15
N ILE A 848 -0.39 32.45 52.39
CA ILE A 848 0.03 31.46 53.38
C ILE A 848 -0.83 31.51 54.64
N GLN A 849 -1.01 30.34 55.27
CA GLN A 849 -1.54 30.16 56.61
C GLN A 849 -0.72 29.11 57.35
N TYR A 850 0.32 29.55 58.08
CA TYR A 850 1.18 28.66 58.86
C TYR A 850 1.07 28.90 60.37
N GLN A 851 1.21 27.81 61.11
CA GLN A 851 1.32 27.81 62.56
C GLN A 851 2.62 27.11 62.97
N VAL A 852 3.42 27.79 63.79
CA VAL A 852 4.60 27.23 64.45
C VAL A 852 4.37 27.22 65.95
N LEU A 853 4.40 26.05 66.58
CA LEU A 853 4.45 25.91 68.02
C LEU A 853 5.92 25.84 68.46
N LEU A 854 6.38 26.88 69.13
CA LEU A 854 7.72 26.98 69.69
C LEU A 854 7.70 26.62 71.18
N ARG A 855 8.41 25.56 71.55
CA ARG A 855 8.62 25.11 72.93
C ARG A 855 9.97 25.59 73.43
N ILE A 856 9.97 26.46 74.44
CA ILE A 856 11.15 27.12 75.00
C ILE A 856 11.43 26.55 76.40
N PRO A 857 12.57 25.88 76.64
CA PRO A 857 12.93 25.35 77.95
C PRO A 857 13.31 26.46 78.94
N ARG A 858 13.12 26.18 80.24
CA ARG A 858 13.49 27.08 81.37
C ARG A 858 14.92 27.64 81.31
N THR A 859 15.86 26.85 80.78
CA THR A 859 17.28 27.22 80.61
C THR A 859 17.51 28.37 79.64
N LEU A 860 16.56 28.63 78.72
CA LEU A 860 16.58 29.80 77.85
C LEU A 860 15.74 30.96 78.42
N LEU A 861 14.60 30.66 79.06
CA LEU A 861 13.76 31.68 79.71
C LEU A 861 14.53 32.46 80.80
N THR A 862 15.41 31.78 81.54
CA THR A 862 16.28 32.41 82.55
C THR A 862 17.39 33.28 81.97
N LYS A 863 17.83 33.04 80.72
CA LYS A 863 18.81 33.89 80.02
C LYS A 863 18.24 35.23 79.54
N LEU A 864 16.92 35.42 79.58
CA LEU A 864 16.27 36.68 79.18
C LEU A 864 16.45 37.83 80.21
N HIS A 865 17.24 37.64 81.27
CA HIS A 865 17.46 38.61 82.35
C HIS A 865 16.14 39.13 82.94
N LEU A 866 15.35 38.21 83.52
CA LEU A 866 14.02 38.46 84.09
C LEU A 866 14.00 39.55 85.18
N ASP A 867 15.17 39.90 85.72
CA ASP A 867 15.38 40.87 86.80
C ASP A 867 15.54 42.33 86.30
N GLN A 868 15.58 42.55 84.98
CA GLN A 868 15.82 43.86 84.34
C GLN A 868 14.53 44.39 83.66
N PRO A 869 13.89 45.47 84.18
CA PRO A 869 12.55 45.90 83.74
C PRO A 869 12.47 46.52 82.32
N VAL A 870 13.58 46.63 81.60
CA VAL A 870 13.69 47.28 80.28
C VAL A 870 13.60 46.28 79.12
N ASN A 871 13.51 44.97 79.39
CA ASN A 871 13.46 43.95 78.32
C ASN A 871 12.04 43.74 77.77
N ALA A 872 11.81 44.13 76.51
CA ALA A 872 10.53 43.99 75.81
C ALA A 872 10.03 42.54 75.68
N GLY A 873 10.92 41.55 75.56
CA GLY A 873 10.54 40.14 75.51
C GLY A 873 10.00 39.64 76.85
N VAL A 874 10.63 40.07 77.95
CA VAL A 874 10.16 39.78 79.31
C VAL A 874 8.81 40.45 79.57
N GLN A 875 8.63 41.70 79.13
CA GLN A 875 7.33 42.38 79.19
C GLN A 875 6.27 41.66 78.34
N TRP A 876 6.61 41.15 77.15
CA TRP A 876 5.68 40.35 76.35
C TRP A 876 5.25 39.09 77.10
N PHE A 877 6.20 38.26 77.55
CA PHE A 877 5.88 37.06 78.34
C PHE A 877 5.06 37.40 79.59
N GLN A 878 5.43 38.44 80.34
CA GLN A 878 4.70 38.89 81.55
C GLN A 878 3.27 39.30 81.21
N SER A 879 3.07 40.07 80.13
CA SER A 879 1.74 40.49 79.66
C SER A 879 0.86 39.33 79.16
N GLN A 880 1.44 38.20 78.73
CA GLN A 880 0.67 37.02 78.38
C GLN A 880 0.42 36.13 79.60
N ALA A 881 1.41 35.91 80.45
CA ALA A 881 1.28 35.05 81.63
C ALA A 881 0.33 35.64 82.70
N SER A 882 0.32 36.97 82.86
CA SER A 882 -0.58 37.68 83.77
C SER A 882 -2.06 37.58 83.37
N LYS A 883 -2.37 37.45 82.06
CA LYS A 883 -3.74 37.22 81.57
C LYS A 883 -4.31 35.87 82.03
N TYR A 884 -3.46 34.96 82.49
CA TYR A 884 -3.81 33.59 82.85
C TYR A 884 -3.38 33.20 84.27
N GLY A 885 -2.94 34.17 85.09
CA GLY A 885 -2.61 33.94 86.50
C GLY A 885 -1.34 33.13 86.76
N VAL A 886 -0.41 33.07 85.80
CA VAL A 886 0.82 32.26 85.89
C VAL A 886 2.05 33.15 86.10
N GLU A 887 2.91 32.79 87.05
CA GLU A 887 4.24 33.39 87.21
C GLU A 887 5.29 32.68 86.34
N ILE A 888 5.97 33.44 85.46
CA ILE A 888 6.99 32.90 84.54
C ILE A 888 8.15 32.22 85.29
N GLY A 889 8.51 32.75 86.48
CA GLY A 889 9.57 32.19 87.32
C GLY A 889 9.31 30.76 87.82
N GLN A 890 8.08 30.24 87.68
CA GLN A 890 7.72 28.88 88.08
C GLN A 890 7.64 27.89 86.88
N LEU A 891 7.73 28.38 85.63
CA LEU A 891 7.57 27.54 84.44
C LEU A 891 8.84 26.75 84.07
N ASP A 892 8.68 25.43 83.88
CA ASP A 892 9.73 24.57 83.34
C ASP A 892 9.86 24.62 81.82
N THR A 893 8.81 25.07 81.14
CA THR A 893 8.76 25.24 79.68
C THR A 893 7.66 26.25 79.32
N ALA A 894 7.94 27.15 78.38
CA ALA A 894 6.93 28.01 77.77
C ALA A 894 6.59 27.51 76.36
N TYR A 895 5.33 27.62 75.97
CA TYR A 895 4.86 27.30 74.63
C TYR A 895 4.32 28.57 73.96
N VAL A 896 4.88 28.93 72.80
CA VAL A 896 4.49 30.10 72.02
C VAL A 896 3.98 29.62 70.67
N ARG A 897 2.71 29.89 70.38
CA ARG A 897 2.14 29.73 69.05
C ARG A 897 2.44 30.99 68.24
N ILE A 898 3.14 30.80 67.12
CA ILE A 898 3.40 31.81 66.11
C ILE A 898 2.47 31.51 64.93
N GLN A 899 1.74 32.50 64.45
CA GLN A 899 0.93 32.39 63.23
C GLN A 899 1.47 33.35 62.18
N PHE A 900 1.59 32.86 60.94
CA PHE A 900 1.99 33.62 59.76
C PHE A 900 0.83 33.59 58.75
N THR A 901 0.29 34.76 58.40
CA THR A 901 -0.85 34.91 57.46
C THR A 901 -0.56 35.96 56.39
N GLY A 902 -1.20 35.86 55.22
CA GLY A 902 -0.97 36.77 54.08
C GLY A 902 0.13 36.27 53.15
N LYS A 903 0.85 37.17 52.44
CA LYS A 903 1.87 36.76 51.46
C LYS A 903 3.20 36.35 52.11
N ILE A 904 3.82 35.25 51.66
CA ILE A 904 5.04 34.68 52.26
C ILE A 904 6.25 35.62 52.35
N THR A 905 6.33 36.62 51.47
CA THR A 905 7.41 37.63 51.45
C THR A 905 7.25 38.70 52.54
N LYS A 906 6.04 38.89 53.06
CA LYS A 906 5.72 39.84 54.14
C LYS A 906 4.45 39.41 54.90
N PRO A 907 4.47 38.26 55.59
CA PRO A 907 3.33 37.78 56.35
C PRO A 907 3.08 38.64 57.58
N GLU A 908 1.82 38.72 57.97
CA GLU A 908 1.43 39.21 59.30
C GLU A 908 1.82 38.15 60.35
N VAL A 909 2.54 38.59 61.38
CA VAL A 909 3.04 37.74 62.46
C VAL A 909 2.21 37.95 63.72
N ALA A 910 1.46 36.93 64.14
CA ALA A 910 0.78 36.91 65.44
C ALA A 910 1.47 35.97 66.43
N LEU A 911 1.60 36.40 67.69
CA LEU A 911 2.23 35.63 68.77
C LEU A 911 1.23 35.42 69.91
N GLN A 912 1.04 34.17 70.31
CA GLN A 912 0.13 33.77 71.39
C GLN A 912 0.85 32.83 72.36
N TRP A 913 0.74 33.07 73.67
CA TRP A 913 1.12 32.07 74.66
C TRP A 913 0.03 30.98 74.73
N VAL A 914 0.45 29.73 74.84
CA VAL A 914 -0.45 28.56 74.88
C VAL A 914 0.01 27.55 75.94
N THR A 915 -0.88 26.64 76.31
CA THR A 915 -0.55 25.50 77.18
C THR A 915 0.30 24.46 76.45
N GLN A 916 0.77 23.43 77.18
CA GLN A 916 1.50 22.29 76.60
C GLN A 916 0.75 21.59 75.45
N ASN A 917 -0.59 21.63 75.45
CA ASN A 917 -1.43 21.05 74.41
C ASN A 917 -1.66 22.00 73.22
N GLY A 918 -1.03 23.17 73.23
CA GLY A 918 -1.21 24.21 72.22
C GLY A 918 -2.51 25.02 72.35
N GLU A 919 -3.28 24.85 73.44
CA GLU A 919 -4.55 25.55 73.68
C GLU A 919 -4.31 26.94 74.30
N THR A 920 -5.15 27.93 73.96
CA THR A 920 -5.24 29.18 74.72
C THR A 920 -6.13 28.97 75.95
N SER A 921 -5.69 29.42 77.12
CA SER A 921 -6.36 29.31 78.43
C SER A 921 -7.65 30.16 78.60
N ALA A 922 -8.34 30.44 77.49
CA ALA A 922 -9.68 31.03 77.42
C ALA A 922 -10.64 30.18 76.53
N GLY A 923 -10.30 28.91 76.29
CA GLY A 923 -10.93 28.05 75.27
C GLY A 923 -12.13 27.20 75.70
N GLU A 924 -12.55 27.19 76.97
CA GLU A 924 -13.66 26.33 77.42
C GLU A 924 -15.03 26.74 76.85
N ALA A 925 -15.16 27.95 76.30
CA ALA A 925 -16.39 28.42 75.66
C ALA A 925 -16.50 28.10 74.15
N LEU A 926 -15.45 27.56 73.50
CA LEU A 926 -15.48 27.17 72.08
C LEU A 926 -15.38 25.63 71.86
N LYS A 927 -15.47 24.85 72.94
CA LYS A 927 -15.42 23.38 72.91
C LYS A 927 -16.67 22.69 72.33
N SER A 928 -17.74 23.43 72.02
CA SER A 928 -19.04 22.86 71.61
C SER A 928 -19.42 23.02 70.13
N GLN A 929 -18.66 23.79 69.34
CA GLN A 929 -19.02 24.04 67.92
C GLN A 929 -17.90 23.73 66.91
N VAL A 930 -16.64 23.66 67.35
CA VAL A 930 -15.51 23.20 66.51
C VAL A 930 -15.17 21.73 66.78
N GLN A 931 -15.35 21.26 68.03
CA GLN A 931 -15.10 19.86 68.40
C GLN A 931 -16.09 18.88 67.75
N SER A 932 -17.32 19.31 67.43
CA SER A 932 -18.34 18.48 66.78
C SER A 932 -18.08 18.22 65.29
N GLU A 933 -17.33 19.10 64.61
CA GLU A 933 -16.89 18.86 63.23
C GLU A 933 -15.51 18.18 63.20
N ILE A 934 -14.60 18.54 64.10
CA ILE A 934 -13.26 17.93 64.15
C ILE A 934 -13.27 16.49 64.70
N GLU A 935 -14.09 16.14 65.70
CA GLU A 935 -14.13 14.74 66.19
C GLU A 935 -15.01 13.82 65.33
N ARG A 936 -16.03 14.37 64.64
CA ARG A 936 -16.74 13.63 63.58
C ARG A 936 -15.83 13.37 62.37
N GLY A 937 -14.84 14.23 62.15
CA GLY A 937 -13.72 14.02 61.23
C GLY A 937 -12.67 13.05 61.78
N LYS A 938 -12.19 13.18 63.03
CA LYS A 938 -11.03 12.42 63.53
C LYS A 938 -11.26 10.92 63.68
N ASP A 939 -12.38 10.46 64.23
CA ASP A 939 -12.60 9.00 64.31
C ASP A 939 -12.81 8.40 62.91
N THR A 940 -13.22 9.20 61.93
CA THR A 940 -13.25 8.76 60.52
C THR A 940 -11.97 9.05 59.72
N LEU A 941 -11.03 9.89 60.18
CA LEU A 941 -9.80 10.29 59.46
C LEU A 941 -8.50 9.85 60.14
N VAL A 942 -8.54 9.38 61.39
CA VAL A 942 -7.44 8.64 62.02
C VAL A 942 -7.69 7.15 61.83
N GLN A 943 -8.94 6.67 61.94
CA GLN A 943 -9.22 5.28 61.59
C GLN A 943 -9.16 5.07 60.07
N LYS A 944 -9.70 5.96 59.21
CA LYS A 944 -9.31 5.97 57.79
C LYS A 944 -7.91 6.53 57.56
N GLY A 945 -7.24 7.17 58.52
CA GLY A 945 -5.89 7.73 58.33
C GLY A 945 -4.82 6.67 58.48
N GLU A 946 -4.97 5.78 59.46
CA GLU A 946 -4.19 4.56 59.62
C GLU A 946 -4.66 3.51 58.63
N GLU A 947 -5.96 3.40 58.31
CA GLU A 947 -6.42 2.55 57.20
C GLU A 947 -6.04 3.13 55.82
N VAL A 948 -5.75 4.43 55.65
CA VAL A 948 -5.17 5.06 54.44
C VAL A 948 -3.66 5.26 54.56
N LEU A 949 -3.01 4.93 55.68
CA LEU A 949 -1.55 4.86 55.78
C LEU A 949 -1.08 3.41 55.66
N ASP A 950 -1.86 2.45 56.16
CA ASP A 950 -1.71 1.05 55.84
C ASP A 950 -2.34 0.74 54.48
N LYS A 951 -3.37 1.47 53.96
CA LYS A 951 -3.62 1.49 52.51
C LYS A 951 -2.58 2.34 51.77
N ALA A 952 -2.15 3.55 52.12
CA ALA A 952 -0.99 4.19 51.44
C ALA A 952 0.38 3.61 51.84
N LYS A 953 0.40 2.33 52.24
CA LYS A 953 1.56 1.43 52.23
C LYS A 953 1.23 0.08 51.58
N ASP A 954 0.05 -0.50 51.78
CA ASP A 954 -0.41 -1.73 51.13
C ASP A 954 -0.95 -1.46 49.71
N THR A 955 -1.37 -0.24 49.41
CA THR A 955 -1.73 0.38 48.12
C THR A 955 -0.60 1.27 47.59
N LEU A 956 0.40 1.69 48.37
CA LEU A 956 1.68 2.06 47.74
C LEU A 956 2.39 0.77 47.30
N ALA A 957 2.46 -0.26 48.15
CA ALA A 957 2.97 -1.58 47.77
C ALA A 957 2.10 -2.23 46.69
N LYS A 958 0.77 -2.09 46.67
CA LYS A 958 -0.12 -2.58 45.59
C LYS A 958 -0.42 -1.55 44.49
N VAL A 959 0.18 -0.37 44.44
CA VAL A 959 0.14 0.51 43.23
C VAL A 959 1.54 0.63 42.65
N ILE A 960 2.58 0.39 43.43
CA ILE A 960 3.86 -0.04 42.91
C ILE A 960 3.68 -1.50 42.39
N ASP A 961 3.37 -2.50 43.21
CA ASP A 961 3.13 -3.90 42.77
C ASP A 961 1.73 -4.19 42.19
N GLN A 962 0.86 -3.20 41.90
CA GLN A 962 -0.24 -3.36 40.91
C GLN A 962 -0.40 -2.22 39.90
N LYS A 963 0.31 -1.08 39.93
CA LYS A 963 0.39 -0.17 38.75
C LYS A 963 1.77 -0.15 38.11
N SER A 964 2.88 -0.23 38.84
CA SER A 964 4.12 -0.68 38.18
C SER A 964 3.90 -2.10 37.66
N GLN A 965 3.20 -2.94 38.42
CA GLN A 965 2.79 -4.26 37.95
C GLN A 965 1.50 -4.29 37.08
N GLU A 966 0.60 -3.29 36.98
CA GLU A 966 -0.39 -3.25 35.87
C GLU A 966 0.20 -2.65 34.60
N VAL A 967 1.23 -1.81 34.67
CA VAL A 967 1.94 -1.32 33.48
C VAL A 967 2.86 -2.43 32.96
N ILE A 968 3.58 -3.10 33.86
CA ILE A 968 4.34 -4.32 33.54
C ILE A 968 3.41 -5.49 33.21
N ASP A 969 2.28 -5.73 33.90
CA ASP A 969 1.33 -6.80 33.57
C ASP A 969 0.35 -6.42 32.45
N LYS A 970 0.10 -5.18 32.03
CA LYS A 970 -0.63 -4.93 30.76
C LYS A 970 0.31 -5.09 29.56
N ALA A 971 1.58 -4.72 29.71
CA ALA A 971 2.63 -5.09 28.75
C ALA A 971 2.86 -6.61 28.72
N GLN A 972 2.92 -7.27 29.89
CA GLN A 972 3.10 -8.72 30.00
C GLN A 972 1.80 -9.52 29.83
N ASP A 973 0.60 -8.95 29.96
CA ASP A 973 -0.68 -9.64 29.70
C ASP A 973 -1.13 -9.47 28.27
N LYS A 974 -0.73 -8.43 27.53
CA LYS A 974 -0.73 -8.51 26.04
C LYS A 974 0.32 -9.51 25.56
N ALA A 975 1.51 -9.57 26.17
CA ALA A 975 2.49 -10.60 25.87
C ALA A 975 2.02 -12.01 26.29
N ARG A 976 1.29 -12.16 27.41
CA ARG A 976 0.66 -13.41 27.86
C ARG A 976 -0.64 -13.69 27.13
N GLU A 977 -1.32 -12.73 26.51
CA GLU A 977 -2.46 -12.99 25.62
C GLU A 977 -1.94 -13.51 24.29
N VAL A 978 -0.83 -12.98 23.78
CA VAL A 978 -0.10 -13.56 22.64
C VAL A 978 0.49 -14.94 23.01
N ILE A 979 1.09 -15.10 24.18
CA ILE A 979 1.64 -16.38 24.64
C ILE A 979 0.54 -17.39 25.03
N ASP A 980 -0.59 -17.00 25.63
CA ASP A 980 -1.72 -17.89 25.94
C ASP A 980 -2.59 -18.13 24.69
N THR A 981 -2.63 -17.24 23.71
CA THR A 981 -3.17 -17.57 22.38
C THR A 981 -2.27 -18.61 21.72
N ALA A 982 -0.94 -18.43 21.74
CA ALA A 982 0.01 -19.43 21.26
C ALA A 982 -0.06 -20.74 22.07
N LYS A 983 -0.22 -20.69 23.40
CA LYS A 983 -0.27 -21.85 24.30
C LYS A 983 -1.63 -22.54 24.28
N ASN A 984 -2.73 -21.83 24.01
CA ASN A 984 -4.04 -22.43 23.74
C ASN A 984 -4.11 -22.97 22.32
N GLN A 985 -3.43 -22.36 21.35
CA GLN A 985 -3.27 -22.90 20.00
C GLN A 985 -2.38 -24.14 20.00
N VAL A 986 -1.29 -24.15 20.76
CA VAL A 986 -0.43 -25.32 21.02
C VAL A 986 -1.13 -26.34 21.91
N THR A 987 -1.94 -25.97 22.92
CA THR A 987 -2.69 -26.92 23.76
C THR A 987 -3.90 -27.49 23.03
N ARG A 988 -4.50 -26.73 22.09
CA ARG A 988 -5.51 -27.22 21.15
C ARG A 988 -4.88 -28.19 20.15
N GLN A 989 -3.79 -27.81 19.48
CA GLN A 989 -3.04 -28.71 18.59
C GLN A 989 -2.47 -29.92 19.34
N ALA A 990 -2.09 -29.78 20.61
CA ALA A 990 -1.62 -30.87 21.45
C ALA A 990 -2.77 -31.77 21.92
N ARG A 991 -3.97 -31.23 22.21
CA ARG A 991 -5.18 -32.05 22.49
C ARG A 991 -5.69 -32.75 21.24
N GLU A 992 -5.79 -32.05 20.11
CA GLU A 992 -6.13 -32.63 18.80
C GLU A 992 -5.12 -33.73 18.43
N LYS A 993 -3.83 -33.54 18.72
CA LYS A 993 -2.83 -34.61 18.58
C LYS A 993 -2.91 -35.70 19.67
N LEU A 994 -3.27 -35.39 20.93
CA LEU A 994 -3.42 -36.38 22.00
C LEU A 994 -4.60 -37.32 21.73
N ASP A 995 -5.71 -36.77 21.26
CA ASP A 995 -6.91 -37.51 20.86
C ASP A 995 -6.61 -38.36 19.59
N SER A 996 -5.74 -37.88 18.69
CA SER A 996 -5.19 -38.68 17.58
C SER A 996 -4.17 -39.74 18.01
N LEU A 997 -3.60 -39.63 19.22
CA LEU A 997 -2.57 -40.51 19.78
C LEU A 997 -3.08 -41.34 20.97
N ALA A 998 -4.35 -41.73 20.91
CA ALA A 998 -4.95 -42.76 21.75
C ALA A 998 -4.35 -44.16 21.47
N GLY A 999 -3.03 -44.32 21.66
CA GLY A 999 -2.33 -45.50 21.16
C GLY A 999 -0.82 -45.63 21.39
N GLN A 1000 -0.12 -44.80 22.18
CA GLN A 1000 1.22 -45.17 22.69
C GLN A 1000 1.72 -44.34 23.89
N LYS A 1001 2.76 -44.85 24.57
CA LYS A 1001 3.13 -44.48 25.96
C LYS A 1001 3.73 -43.07 26.07
N VAL A 1002 3.12 -42.26 26.94
CA VAL A 1002 3.38 -40.82 27.21
C VAL A 1002 4.79 -40.49 27.76
N GLY A 1003 5.66 -41.49 28.00
CA GLY A 1003 6.91 -41.33 28.76
C GLY A 1003 8.06 -40.56 28.09
N GLN A 1004 7.99 -40.24 26.80
CA GLN A 1004 9.11 -39.64 26.04
C GLN A 1004 8.80 -38.27 25.41
N ALA A 1005 7.59 -37.72 25.59
CA ALA A 1005 7.16 -36.47 24.95
C ALA A 1005 7.47 -35.18 25.76
N ILE A 1006 8.03 -35.29 26.97
CA ILE A 1006 8.21 -34.14 27.88
C ILE A 1006 9.49 -33.35 27.57
N ASP A 1007 10.58 -34.01 27.16
CA ASP A 1007 11.86 -33.35 26.91
C ASP A 1007 11.96 -32.64 25.54
N THR A 1008 11.01 -32.86 24.63
CA THR A 1008 10.95 -32.22 23.29
C THR A 1008 10.02 -31.01 23.22
N LEU A 1009 9.36 -30.64 24.33
CA LEU A 1009 8.43 -29.50 24.41
C LEU A 1009 9.04 -28.20 24.94
N LEU A 1010 10.33 -28.19 25.32
CA LEU A 1010 11.06 -27.00 25.73
C LEU A 1010 12.13 -26.66 24.68
N PRO A 1011 12.20 -25.42 24.16
CA PRO A 1011 13.23 -25.05 23.20
C PRO A 1011 14.62 -25.04 23.88
N PRO A 1012 15.67 -25.54 23.20
CA PRO A 1012 17.02 -25.52 23.73
C PRO A 1012 17.51 -24.09 23.93
N GLY A 1013 18.05 -23.79 25.11
CA GLY A 1013 18.59 -22.47 25.46
C GLY A 1013 17.89 -21.74 26.61
N LEU A 1014 16.76 -22.24 27.13
CA LEU A 1014 16.03 -21.60 28.23
C LEU A 1014 16.88 -21.33 29.49
N ASP A 1015 17.90 -22.16 29.75
CA ASP A 1015 18.84 -21.99 30.87
C ASP A 1015 19.80 -20.79 30.71
N SER A 1016 19.88 -20.17 29.53
CA SER A 1016 20.73 -18.99 29.25
C SER A 1016 20.02 -17.64 29.46
N LEU A 1017 18.69 -17.64 29.65
CA LEU A 1017 17.90 -16.46 30.00
C LEU A 1017 18.00 -16.22 31.52
N GLY A 1018 19.08 -15.56 31.92
CA GLY A 1018 19.59 -15.53 33.29
C GLY A 1018 18.63 -14.93 34.34
N GLY A 1019 18.64 -15.55 35.53
CA GLY A 1019 17.94 -15.07 36.72
C GLY A 1019 17.63 -16.22 37.69
N ALA A 1020 17.94 -16.05 38.98
CA ALA A 1020 17.69 -17.11 39.97
C ALA A 1020 16.19 -17.48 40.06
N LYS A 1021 15.29 -16.49 39.95
CA LYS A 1021 13.84 -16.69 39.89
C LYS A 1021 13.39 -17.48 38.66
N THR A 1022 13.95 -17.21 37.47
CA THR A 1022 13.60 -17.91 36.22
C THR A 1022 13.83 -19.42 36.35
N LYS A 1023 14.95 -19.80 36.97
CA LYS A 1023 15.29 -21.21 37.22
C LYS A 1023 14.33 -21.85 38.23
N GLU A 1024 13.93 -21.10 39.26
CA GLU A 1024 12.98 -21.54 40.29
C GLU A 1024 11.55 -21.73 39.73
N GLU A 1025 11.13 -20.91 38.76
CA GLU A 1025 9.85 -21.09 38.04
C GLU A 1025 9.88 -22.24 37.03
N ILE A 1026 11.00 -22.43 36.33
CA ILE A 1026 11.23 -23.59 35.46
C ILE A 1026 11.21 -24.89 36.29
N ASP A 1027 11.84 -24.92 37.47
CA ASP A 1027 11.83 -26.09 38.34
C ASP A 1027 10.46 -26.31 39.01
N LYS A 1028 9.70 -25.24 39.33
CA LYS A 1028 8.27 -25.34 39.69
C LYS A 1028 7.44 -25.95 38.56
N LEU A 1029 7.58 -25.48 37.31
CA LEU A 1029 6.90 -26.07 36.15
C LEU A 1029 7.26 -27.54 35.95
N LYS A 1030 8.55 -27.91 36.03
CA LYS A 1030 9.01 -29.31 35.99
C LYS A 1030 8.43 -30.14 37.15
N SER A 1031 8.24 -29.56 38.34
CA SER A 1031 7.61 -30.24 39.48
C SER A 1031 6.11 -30.44 39.30
N ILE A 1032 5.40 -29.45 38.73
CA ILE A 1032 3.96 -29.51 38.45
C ILE A 1032 3.71 -30.56 37.37
N LEU A 1033 4.51 -30.58 36.30
CA LEU A 1033 4.43 -31.58 35.24
C LEU A 1033 4.79 -33.00 35.72
N LYS A 1034 5.72 -33.15 36.68
CA LYS A 1034 5.99 -34.45 37.34
C LYS A 1034 4.92 -34.87 38.35
N GLY A 1035 4.16 -33.92 38.91
CA GLY A 1035 3.10 -34.17 39.88
C GLY A 1035 1.70 -34.33 39.28
N TRP A 1036 1.54 -34.09 37.97
CA TRP A 1036 0.23 -34.13 37.30
C TRP A 1036 -0.17 -35.56 36.95
N ASP A 1037 -0.95 -36.18 37.83
CA ASP A 1037 -1.71 -37.41 37.55
C ASP A 1037 -3.11 -37.04 37.02
N PRO A 1038 -3.37 -37.17 35.70
CA PRO A 1038 -4.66 -36.78 35.10
C PRO A 1038 -5.82 -37.71 35.46
N LEU A 1039 -5.60 -38.78 36.24
CA LEU A 1039 -6.64 -39.78 36.57
C LEU A 1039 -7.27 -39.62 37.97
N LYS A 1040 -6.83 -38.63 38.78
CA LYS A 1040 -7.44 -38.36 40.10
C LYS A 1040 -8.84 -37.70 40.00
N LYS A 1041 -9.89 -38.53 39.99
CA LYS A 1041 -11.30 -38.10 40.04
C LYS A 1041 -11.62 -37.30 41.32
N LYS A 1042 -12.14 -36.07 41.16
CA LYS A 1042 -12.74 -35.26 42.25
C LYS A 1042 -13.99 -35.93 42.83
N LYS A 1043 -14.13 -35.96 44.17
CA LYS A 1043 -15.40 -36.24 44.86
C LYS A 1043 -16.30 -34.99 44.88
N LYS A 1044 -17.63 -35.20 44.79
CA LYS A 1044 -18.66 -34.16 44.93
C LYS A 1044 -19.21 -34.07 46.36
N SER A 1045 -19.41 -32.84 46.83
CA SER A 1045 -20.52 -32.37 47.67
C SER A 1045 -20.67 -30.87 47.34
N GLY A 1046 -21.83 -30.25 47.19
CA GLY A 1046 -23.17 -30.61 47.65
C GLY A 1046 -23.70 -29.38 48.40
N GLY A 1047 -24.60 -28.61 47.78
CA GLY A 1047 -24.93 -27.25 48.22
C GLY A 1047 -26.00 -27.15 49.32
N GLY A 1048 -26.31 -25.92 49.74
CA GLY A 1048 -27.39 -25.61 50.67
C GLY A 1048 -27.52 -24.10 50.89
N ASN A 1049 -28.47 -23.48 50.15
CA ASN A 1049 -28.87 -22.06 50.13
C ASN A 1049 -27.80 -21.03 49.75
#